data_AF-A0AAQ4P2G7-F1
#
_entry.id   AF-A0AAQ4P2G7-F1
#
_cell.length_a   1.000
_cell.length_b   1.000
_cell.length_c   1.000
_cell.angle_alpha   90.00
_cell.angle_beta   90.00
_cell.angle_gamma   90.00
#
_symmetry.space_group_name_H-M   'P 1'
#
loop_
_entity.id
_entity.type
_entity.pdbx_description
1 polymer ?
#
loop_
_entity_poly.entity_id
_entity_poly.type
_entity_poly.pdbx_seq_one_letter_code
_entity_poly.pdbx_strand_id
1 'polypeptide(L)'
;MAEEDDATVRILQSLRGKICEAKNLGPVSGPNRQRDLCTLCTISLDQEEVFRTKVFDKSVSPFYGEDFYFEIPRPFQCLSFYVYAKSVFQRDLPVGKVSIRKDDLCKYSGKEHWFSLHPVDPNSEVQGKVHLEMRLNEVITVTGSMGQHLLVRIIECQGLPLISGQNCDPYATVSLVGPARSDQKKTKVKKKTSNPHFEETFSFEVTRSGSYSKKTHFQVEEEDIEKLEIKVDLWNNENLAQDVFLGETRVPVKILRNSHIHKAWYLLQPKGNGSKSKSDDLGSLRLKLTYIEDTVLPSACYTPLCNLLLKSPDVKPISASAAHILGDICRERYEAVLPTVRLLLHHNRFVPFVSAVAALELDNTQEANTIFRGNSLATRCIDDMMKIVGKNYLAVTLKPVIDEICESNKTCEIDPVKLKEGDNTEVNKENLQGYVQKVFSSITQSSSSCPPLMCDVFRSLRHLACKRFPADPHVQYSAVSSFVFLRFFAVAVLSPHSFQLRSHHPDTEISRTLTLISKTIQTLGSWGSLSKKMSSFKETYMYDFFKSFQEDKCIEKVKKFLDEISSNISKESSGLEDAVVLKEGEVQKRGQGRKHLGKKNFKKRWLRVTNRELSYHKHKGKEALCIIDVKNIQAVEKLDESAFNRKNMFQVLHSEKPLYVQAGNCVEASEWLEVLGPVSRCNEGRLSAFHPSNYTGGAWQCCRSQSSNAPGCKPCTTTVLANLQLDIDCDRETERIFSLLSSNDTKLQNMEDACASMAVYQGPQREQEDYSKFTIQEPKETFQTLKQLRNVMEELQKQHDVRSDTTAQYGSLDNPIVGKTS
;
A
#
# COMPACT_ATOMS: atom_id res chain seq x y z
N MET A 1 -12.41 -16.93 -26.85
CA MET A 1 -11.69 -17.57 -25.73
C MET A 1 -11.25 -16.51 -24.71
N ALA A 2 -12.20 -15.70 -24.22
CA ALA A 2 -11.95 -14.64 -23.23
C ALA A 2 -12.47 -15.03 -21.83
N GLU A 3 -12.87 -16.30 -21.65
CA GLU A 3 -13.58 -16.78 -20.44
C GLU A 3 -12.67 -17.57 -19.48
N GLU A 4 -11.43 -17.92 -19.85
CA GLU A 4 -10.58 -18.76 -18.97
C GLU A 4 -9.80 -17.97 -17.90
N ASP A 5 -9.57 -16.67 -18.07
CA ASP A 5 -8.96 -15.81 -17.02
C ASP A 5 -9.99 -15.32 -15.97
N ASP A 6 -11.30 -15.44 -16.25
CA ASP A 6 -12.39 -14.98 -15.36
C ASP A 6 -12.74 -16.01 -14.26
N ALA A 7 -11.94 -17.08 -14.09
CA ALA A 7 -12.23 -18.15 -13.13
C ALA A 7 -11.44 -18.03 -11.81
N THR A 8 -10.34 -17.27 -11.77
CA THR A 8 -9.40 -17.31 -10.64
C THR A 8 -9.67 -16.19 -9.62
N VAL A 9 -9.83 -16.58 -8.34
CA VAL A 9 -9.88 -15.65 -7.20
C VAL A 9 -8.56 -14.88 -7.10
N ARG A 10 -8.63 -13.55 -7.01
CA ARG A 10 -7.46 -12.67 -6.87
C ARG A 10 -7.31 -12.24 -5.43
N ILE A 11 -6.15 -12.49 -4.81
CA ILE A 11 -5.85 -12.00 -3.46
C ILE A 11 -5.01 -10.72 -3.61
N LEU A 12 -5.60 -9.57 -3.28
CA LEU A 12 -4.94 -8.27 -3.38
C LEU A 12 -4.65 -7.73 -1.98
N GLN A 13 -3.37 -7.53 -1.70
CA GLN A 13 -2.90 -7.11 -0.38
C GLN A 13 -2.39 -5.69 -0.43
N SER A 14 -2.74 -4.88 0.55
CA SER A 14 -2.21 -3.52 0.69
C SER A 14 -1.83 -3.24 2.13
N LEU A 15 -0.78 -2.43 2.28
CA LEU A 15 -0.33 -1.95 3.57
C LEU A 15 -0.29 -0.43 3.55
N ARG A 16 -0.97 0.16 4.52
CA ARG A 16 -0.92 1.60 4.78
C ARG A 16 -0.65 1.88 6.24
N GLY A 17 0.00 2.98 6.53
CA GLY A 17 0.32 3.30 7.90
C GLY A 17 1.10 4.59 8.07
N LYS A 18 1.53 4.81 9.29
CA LYS A 18 2.37 5.94 9.68
C LYS A 18 3.49 5.45 10.59
N ILE A 19 4.71 5.84 10.25
CA ILE A 19 5.86 5.76 11.15
C ILE A 19 5.83 7.03 11.98
N CYS A 20 5.41 6.93 13.25
CA CYS A 20 5.14 8.11 14.07
C CYS A 20 6.44 8.66 14.66
N GLU A 21 6.98 8.00 15.67
CA GLU A 21 8.16 8.43 16.42
C GLU A 21 8.89 7.22 17.00
N ALA A 22 10.20 7.35 17.24
CA ALA A 22 10.92 6.46 18.12
C ALA A 22 11.25 7.18 19.43
N LYS A 23 11.48 6.41 20.51
CA LYS A 23 11.88 6.91 21.82
C LYS A 23 12.97 6.05 22.44
N ASN A 24 13.80 6.69 23.25
CA ASN A 24 14.85 6.06 24.05
C ASN A 24 15.82 5.21 23.21
N LEU A 25 16.18 5.67 22.01
CA LEU A 25 17.14 4.97 21.17
C LEU A 25 18.49 4.89 21.90
N GLY A 26 18.96 3.67 22.14
CA GLY A 26 20.19 3.40 22.87
C GLY A 26 21.45 3.93 22.16
N PRO A 27 22.56 4.18 22.90
CA PRO A 27 23.80 4.61 22.30
C PRO A 27 24.35 3.52 21.37
N VAL A 28 24.47 3.85 20.09
CA VAL A 28 25.27 3.07 19.14
C VAL A 28 26.69 2.99 19.69
N SER A 29 27.18 1.79 19.94
CA SER A 29 28.40 1.49 20.70
C SER A 29 29.59 2.41 20.32
N GLY A 30 30.06 3.23 21.28
CA GLY A 30 31.25 4.07 21.13
C GLY A 30 31.22 5.34 22.02
N PRO A 31 32.33 5.74 22.68
CA PRO A 31 32.31 6.71 23.79
C PRO A 31 32.01 8.17 23.41
N ASN A 32 31.71 8.51 22.14
CA ASN A 32 31.62 9.92 21.70
C ASN A 32 30.55 10.25 20.63
N ARG A 33 29.52 9.42 20.39
CA ARG A 33 28.54 9.66 19.28
C ARG A 33 27.10 9.98 19.69
N GLN A 34 26.85 10.17 20.98
CA GLN A 34 25.49 10.34 21.52
C GLN A 34 24.79 11.66 21.11
N ARG A 35 25.51 12.65 20.56
CA ARG A 35 25.01 14.00 20.27
C ARG A 35 24.71 14.32 18.80
N ASP A 36 24.97 13.40 17.87
CA ASP A 36 24.74 13.61 16.43
C ASP A 36 24.08 12.38 15.75
N LEU A 37 23.18 11.67 16.45
CA LEU A 37 22.45 10.54 15.85
C LEU A 37 21.42 11.08 14.84
N CYS A 38 21.72 10.94 13.55
CA CYS A 38 20.75 11.13 12.48
C CYS A 38 20.12 9.78 12.19
N THR A 39 18.80 9.67 12.31
CA THR A 39 18.10 8.38 12.20
C THR A 39 17.21 8.34 10.99
N LEU A 40 17.05 7.15 10.43
CA LEU A 40 16.05 6.87 9.41
C LEU A 40 15.36 5.55 9.75
N CYS A 41 14.12 5.41 9.31
CA CYS A 41 13.36 4.18 9.43
C CYS A 41 13.13 3.59 8.04
N THR A 42 13.23 2.27 7.91
CA THR A 42 12.87 1.57 6.69
C THR A 42 11.81 0.51 6.98
N ILE A 43 11.01 0.21 5.97
CA ILE A 43 10.04 -0.88 5.99
C ILE A 43 10.54 -1.94 5.02
N SER A 44 10.56 -3.18 5.48
CA SER A 44 10.95 -4.33 4.68
C SER A 44 9.84 -5.38 4.67
N LEU A 45 9.56 -5.93 3.48
CA LEU A 45 8.80 -7.16 3.32
C LEU A 45 9.79 -8.32 3.31
N ASP A 46 9.79 -9.08 4.40
CA ASP A 46 10.88 -9.98 4.77
C ASP A 46 12.21 -9.20 4.88
N GLN A 47 13.20 -9.49 4.03
CA GLN A 47 14.49 -8.79 3.99
C GLN A 47 14.58 -7.72 2.88
N GLU A 48 13.52 -7.52 2.10
CA GLU A 48 13.52 -6.56 1.02
C GLU A 48 12.98 -5.21 1.48
N GLU A 49 13.84 -4.20 1.52
CA GLU A 49 13.45 -2.81 1.81
C GLU A 49 12.50 -2.28 0.73
N VAL A 50 11.27 -1.96 1.14
CA VAL A 50 10.20 -1.44 0.26
C VAL A 50 9.91 0.04 0.47
N PHE A 51 10.26 0.58 1.63
CA PHE A 51 10.05 1.98 1.96
C PHE A 51 11.19 2.50 2.85
N ARG A 52 11.56 3.78 2.67
CA ARG A 52 12.60 4.45 3.44
C ARG A 52 12.16 5.88 3.76
N THR A 53 12.20 6.24 5.04
CA THR A 53 11.93 7.62 5.48
C THR A 53 13.08 8.54 5.11
N LYS A 54 12.85 9.86 5.21
CA LYS A 54 13.95 10.82 5.31
C LYS A 54 14.84 10.53 6.51
N VAL A 55 16.01 11.15 6.48
CA VAL A 55 16.93 11.20 7.60
C VAL A 55 16.48 12.34 8.51
N PHE A 56 16.26 12.02 9.77
CA PHE A 56 15.85 12.95 10.81
C PHE A 56 17.00 13.19 11.77
N ASP A 57 17.22 14.46 12.11
CA ASP A 57 18.42 14.90 12.82
C ASP A 57 18.25 14.90 14.34
N LYS A 58 19.36 14.57 15.02
CA LYS A 58 19.75 14.94 16.40
C LYS A 58 18.72 14.70 17.51
N SER A 59 18.15 13.51 17.58
CA SER A 59 17.37 13.10 18.75
C SER A 59 17.45 11.60 19.00
N VAL A 60 17.54 11.21 20.27
CA VAL A 60 17.29 9.83 20.73
C VAL A 60 15.80 9.46 20.72
N SER A 61 14.95 10.46 20.46
CA SER A 61 13.50 10.33 20.30
C SER A 61 13.06 11.06 19.01
N PRO A 62 13.42 10.55 17.82
CA PRO A 62 13.10 11.20 16.55
C PRO A 62 11.60 11.07 16.25
N PHE A 63 11.00 12.17 15.79
CA PHE A 63 9.64 12.17 15.23
C PHE A 63 9.75 12.09 13.71
N TYR A 64 9.36 10.95 13.13
CA TYR A 64 9.37 10.73 11.69
C TYR A 64 8.13 11.36 11.03
N GLY A 65 6.95 11.06 11.57
CA GLY A 65 5.68 11.58 11.08
C GLY A 65 5.34 11.18 9.63
N GLU A 66 6.01 10.19 9.04
CA GLU A 66 5.84 9.82 7.64
C GLU A 66 4.75 8.75 7.44
N ASP A 67 3.81 9.06 6.55
CA ASP A 67 2.77 8.14 6.11
C ASP A 67 3.27 7.33 4.91
N PHE A 68 2.91 6.05 4.85
CA PHE A 68 3.28 5.15 3.76
C PHE A 68 2.06 4.38 3.27
N TYR A 69 2.09 4.05 1.99
CA TYR A 69 1.10 3.21 1.31
C TYR A 69 1.80 2.45 0.20
N PHE A 70 1.56 1.14 0.12
CA PHE A 70 1.90 0.35 -1.06
C PHE A 70 1.03 -0.89 -1.16
N GLU A 71 0.79 -1.33 -2.39
CA GLU A 71 0.30 -2.66 -2.67
C GLU A 71 1.43 -3.68 -2.41
N ILE A 72 1.06 -4.85 -1.91
CA ILE A 72 1.99 -5.94 -1.64
C ILE A 72 1.94 -6.90 -2.84
N PRO A 73 2.97 -6.91 -3.71
CA PRO A 73 2.91 -7.59 -5.00
C PRO A 73 3.31 -9.08 -4.92
N ARG A 74 3.61 -9.57 -3.72
CA ARG A 74 4.04 -10.95 -3.48
C ARG A 74 3.68 -11.40 -2.07
N PRO A 75 3.47 -12.70 -1.85
CA PRO A 75 3.43 -13.26 -0.51
C PRO A 75 4.68 -12.87 0.29
N PHE A 76 4.47 -12.58 1.57
CA PHE A 76 5.51 -12.25 2.54
C PHE A 76 5.17 -12.93 3.87
N GLN A 77 6.18 -13.10 4.72
CA GLN A 77 6.04 -13.77 6.02
C GLN A 77 6.07 -12.76 7.17
N CYS A 78 6.97 -11.78 7.08
CA CYS A 78 7.18 -10.79 8.12
C CYS A 78 7.24 -9.38 7.53
N LEU A 79 6.58 -8.44 8.20
CA LEU A 79 6.75 -7.01 7.99
C LEU A 79 7.73 -6.50 9.04
N SER A 80 8.86 -5.96 8.59
CA SER A 80 9.91 -5.48 9.49
C SER A 80 10.15 -3.98 9.34
N PHE A 81 10.31 -3.30 10.47
CA PHE A 81 10.68 -1.89 10.54
C PHE A 81 12.08 -1.78 11.14
N TYR A 82 13.03 -1.22 10.39
CA TYR A 82 14.41 -1.06 10.84
C TYR A 82 14.69 0.40 11.16
N VAL A 83 15.25 0.66 12.34
CA VAL A 83 15.77 1.98 12.69
C VAL A 83 17.28 1.96 12.46
N TYR A 84 17.76 2.86 11.62
CA TYR A 84 19.17 3.01 11.30
C TYR A 84 19.72 4.33 11.84
N ALA A 85 20.96 4.29 12.33
CA ALA A 85 21.77 5.48 12.55
C ALA A 85 22.61 5.73 11.30
N LYS A 86 22.39 6.88 10.66
CA LYS A 86 23.11 7.30 9.48
C LYS A 86 24.56 7.62 9.84
N SER A 87 25.50 7.02 9.12
CA SER A 87 26.92 7.33 9.21
C SER A 87 27.36 8.09 7.97
N VAL A 88 28.07 9.21 8.14
CA VAL A 88 28.55 10.05 7.02
C VAL A 88 29.58 9.31 6.15
N PHE A 89 30.30 8.34 6.73
CA PHE A 89 31.46 7.68 6.09
C PHE A 89 31.37 6.15 6.05
N GLN A 90 30.31 5.55 6.61
CA GLN A 90 30.12 4.09 6.66
C GLN A 90 28.70 3.72 6.27
N ARG A 91 28.42 2.43 6.07
CA ARG A 91 27.04 1.94 5.90
C ARG A 91 26.22 2.32 7.13
N ASP A 92 24.94 2.61 6.89
CA ASP A 92 23.96 2.88 7.95
C ASP A 92 23.97 1.73 8.96
N LEU A 93 24.12 2.05 10.25
CA LEU A 93 24.22 1.04 11.29
C LEU A 93 22.82 0.76 11.87
N PRO A 94 22.36 -0.50 11.91
CA PRO A 94 21.07 -0.81 12.52
C PRO A 94 21.12 -0.55 14.03
N VAL A 95 20.19 0.26 14.51
CA VAL A 95 19.95 0.52 15.94
C VAL A 95 19.07 -0.58 16.53
N GLY A 96 18.04 -0.99 15.78
CA GLY A 96 17.13 -2.06 16.17
C GLY A 96 16.04 -2.28 15.12
N LYS A 97 15.25 -3.34 15.30
CA LYS A 97 14.12 -3.66 14.44
C LYS A 97 12.85 -4.03 15.20
N VAL A 98 11.72 -3.85 14.55
CA VAL A 98 10.42 -4.41 14.94
C VAL A 98 10.00 -5.36 13.82
N SER A 99 9.73 -6.62 14.12
CA SER A 99 9.25 -7.58 13.13
C SER A 99 7.89 -8.13 13.53
N ILE A 100 6.89 -8.00 12.66
CA ILE A 100 5.52 -8.44 12.86
C ILE A 100 5.21 -9.51 11.81
N ARG A 101 4.75 -10.69 12.24
CA ARG A 101 4.34 -11.76 11.32
C ARG A 101 3.08 -11.36 10.57
N LYS A 102 2.91 -11.84 9.34
CA LYS A 102 1.71 -11.60 8.52
C LYS A 102 0.44 -11.90 9.33
N ASP A 103 0.38 -13.05 9.99
CA ASP A 103 -0.77 -13.52 10.76
C ASP A 103 -1.10 -12.65 11.99
N ASP A 104 -0.13 -11.86 12.47
CA ASP A 104 -0.31 -10.96 13.60
C ASP A 104 -0.68 -9.53 13.18
N LEU A 105 -0.59 -9.17 11.89
CA LEU A 105 -0.86 -7.80 11.43
C LEU A 105 -2.28 -7.34 11.71
N CYS A 106 -3.26 -8.24 11.64
CA CYS A 106 -4.66 -7.93 11.92
C CYS A 106 -4.87 -7.43 13.36
N LYS A 107 -4.07 -7.91 14.32
CA LYS A 107 -4.14 -7.51 15.74
C LYS A 107 -3.82 -6.03 15.96
N TYR A 108 -3.00 -5.46 15.08
CA TYR A 108 -2.52 -4.07 15.19
C TYR A 108 -3.23 -3.10 14.22
N SER A 109 -4.17 -3.59 13.41
CA SER A 109 -4.79 -2.81 12.34
C SER A 109 -5.66 -1.66 12.88
N GLY A 110 -5.49 -0.46 12.31
CA GLY A 110 -6.30 0.73 12.58
C GLY A 110 -5.95 1.51 13.85
N LYS A 111 -5.00 1.04 14.66
CA LYS A 111 -4.61 1.66 15.94
C LYS A 111 -3.13 1.98 15.98
N GLU A 112 -2.77 2.97 16.80
CA GLU A 112 -1.37 3.31 17.07
C GLU A 112 -0.83 2.46 18.23
N HIS A 113 0.36 1.88 18.04
CA HIS A 113 0.98 1.00 19.01
C HIS A 113 2.47 1.32 19.17
N TRP A 114 2.98 1.13 20.39
CA TRP A 114 4.41 1.14 20.69
C TRP A 114 4.96 -0.27 20.60
N PHE A 115 6.05 -0.44 19.86
CA PHE A 115 6.77 -1.70 19.70
C PHE A 115 8.19 -1.55 20.23
N SER A 116 8.64 -2.48 21.07
CA SER A 116 10.02 -2.51 21.55
C SER A 116 10.97 -2.89 20.42
N LEU A 117 12.12 -2.22 20.36
CA LEU A 117 13.16 -2.52 19.38
C LEU A 117 13.95 -3.75 19.81
N HIS A 118 14.20 -4.65 18.85
CA HIS A 118 15.02 -5.83 19.03
C HIS A 118 16.36 -5.68 18.30
N PRO A 119 17.44 -6.31 18.80
CA PRO A 119 18.73 -6.32 18.12
C PRO A 119 18.63 -6.87 16.70
N VAL A 120 19.46 -6.33 15.80
CA VAL A 120 19.61 -6.85 14.44
C VAL A 120 20.89 -7.67 14.41
N ASP A 121 20.77 -8.99 14.39
CA ASP A 121 21.89 -9.92 14.29
C ASP A 121 21.65 -10.98 13.20
N PRO A 122 22.70 -11.57 12.61
CA PRO A 122 22.55 -12.55 11.53
C PRO A 122 21.68 -13.76 11.90
N ASN A 123 21.58 -14.13 13.19
CA ASN A 123 20.78 -15.27 13.62
C ASN A 123 19.30 -14.92 13.85
N SER A 124 18.95 -13.64 13.91
CA SER A 124 17.57 -13.15 13.97
C SER A 124 17.01 -12.76 12.60
N GLU A 125 17.81 -12.79 11.53
CA GLU A 125 17.44 -12.54 10.14
C GLU A 125 17.17 -13.86 9.38
N VAL A 126 16.21 -14.65 9.87
CA VAL A 126 15.84 -15.93 9.25
C VAL A 126 14.70 -15.74 8.25
N GLN A 127 14.87 -16.32 7.06
CA GLN A 127 13.85 -16.34 6.02
C GLN A 127 13.88 -17.69 5.28
N GLY A 128 12.72 -18.09 4.80
CA GLY A 128 12.58 -19.20 3.87
C GLY A 128 11.87 -20.39 4.50
N LYS A 129 11.73 -21.43 3.68
CA LYS A 129 11.00 -22.65 4.03
C LYS A 129 11.74 -23.86 3.52
N VAL A 130 11.59 -24.97 4.23
CA VAL A 130 12.18 -26.27 3.90
C VAL A 130 11.08 -27.29 3.69
N HIS A 131 11.20 -28.08 2.62
CA HIS A 131 10.31 -29.18 2.29
C HIS A 131 10.89 -30.47 2.84
N LEU A 132 10.18 -31.07 3.78
CA LEU A 132 10.63 -32.24 4.52
C LEU A 132 9.67 -33.41 4.29
N GLU A 133 10.23 -34.60 4.14
CA GLU A 133 9.49 -35.86 4.19
C GLU A 133 10.09 -36.75 5.28
N MET A 134 9.25 -37.21 6.20
CA MET A 134 9.61 -38.09 7.30
C MET A 134 8.86 -39.41 7.15
N ARG A 135 9.53 -40.54 7.37
CA ARG A 135 8.92 -41.88 7.36
C ARG A 135 9.46 -42.73 8.49
N LEU A 136 8.60 -43.45 9.18
CA LEU A 136 9.00 -44.42 10.20
C LEU A 136 8.92 -45.82 9.59
N ASN A 137 10.06 -46.51 9.54
CA ASN A 137 10.16 -47.88 9.05
C ASN A 137 10.44 -48.82 10.21
N GLU A 138 9.79 -49.97 10.21
CA GLU A 138 10.10 -51.08 11.11
C GLU A 138 11.15 -51.98 10.44
N VAL A 139 12.21 -52.31 11.17
CA VAL A 139 13.33 -53.12 10.70
C VAL A 139 13.60 -54.22 11.72
N ILE A 140 13.76 -55.46 11.27
CA ILE A 140 14.15 -56.56 12.14
C ILE A 140 15.66 -56.44 12.40
N THR A 141 16.05 -56.25 13.66
CA THR A 141 17.46 -56.16 14.05
C THR A 141 18.15 -57.52 13.92
N VAL A 142 19.48 -57.53 13.92
CA VAL A 142 20.31 -58.75 13.86
C VAL A 142 20.04 -59.69 15.05
N THR A 143 19.49 -59.18 16.15
CA THR A 143 19.10 -59.95 17.34
C THR A 143 17.65 -60.46 17.29
N GLY A 144 16.92 -60.25 16.19
CA GLY A 144 15.53 -60.68 16.02
C GLY A 144 14.50 -59.78 16.73
N SER A 145 14.88 -58.60 17.22
CA SER A 145 13.97 -57.63 17.83
C SER A 145 13.45 -56.65 16.77
N MET A 146 12.23 -56.10 16.96
CA MET A 146 11.73 -55.03 16.11
C MET A 146 12.44 -53.71 16.46
N GLY A 147 13.20 -53.17 15.51
CA GLY A 147 13.82 -51.85 15.57
C GLY A 147 13.04 -50.84 14.72
N GLN A 148 13.12 -49.56 15.06
CA GLN A 148 12.48 -48.49 14.28
C GLN A 148 13.54 -47.56 13.70
N HIS A 149 13.45 -47.32 12.39
CA HIS A 149 14.32 -46.40 11.66
C HIS A 149 13.51 -45.21 11.16
N LEU A 150 13.94 -44.01 11.51
CA LEU A 150 13.36 -42.77 11.01
C LEU A 150 14.14 -42.33 9.77
N LEU A 151 13.46 -42.33 8.63
CA LEU A 151 13.96 -41.73 7.40
C LEU A 151 13.52 -40.27 7.33
N VAL A 152 14.47 -39.38 7.11
CA VAL A 152 14.23 -37.95 6.91
C VAL A 152 14.84 -37.54 5.58
N ARG A 153 13.98 -37.14 4.63
CA ARG A 153 14.39 -36.62 3.32
C ARG A 153 14.27 -35.11 3.31
N ILE A 154 15.39 -34.44 3.02
CA ILE A 154 15.43 -33.01 2.73
C ILE A 154 15.28 -32.87 1.22
N ILE A 155 14.10 -32.41 0.78
CA ILE A 155 13.76 -32.34 -0.64
C ILE A 155 14.37 -31.06 -1.23
N GLU A 156 13.90 -29.91 -0.77
CA GLU A 156 14.28 -28.59 -1.26
C GLU A 156 14.05 -27.51 -0.20
N CYS A 157 14.67 -26.35 -0.39
CA CYS A 157 14.29 -25.12 0.30
C CYS A 157 13.88 -24.05 -0.71
N GLN A 158 13.05 -23.11 -0.27
CA GLN A 158 12.68 -21.95 -1.06
C GLN A 158 12.78 -20.66 -0.25
N GLY A 159 13.24 -19.59 -0.91
CA GLY A 159 13.29 -18.25 -0.35
C GLY A 159 14.35 -18.05 0.74
N LEU A 160 15.48 -18.76 0.69
CA LEU A 160 16.59 -18.52 1.62
C LEU A 160 17.18 -17.11 1.46
N PRO A 161 17.74 -16.52 2.53
CA PRO A 161 18.18 -15.14 2.53
C PRO A 161 19.40 -14.92 1.62
N LEU A 162 19.59 -13.67 1.20
CA LEU A 162 20.78 -13.26 0.46
C LEU A 162 21.89 -12.91 1.44
N ILE A 163 23.11 -13.36 1.16
CA ILE A 163 24.29 -13.01 1.96
C ILE A 163 25.04 -11.91 1.22
N SER A 164 25.12 -10.73 1.84
CA SER A 164 25.75 -9.53 1.25
C SER A 164 25.21 -9.15 -0.14
N GLY A 165 23.91 -9.37 -0.38
CA GLY A 165 23.25 -9.06 -1.65
C GLY A 165 23.53 -10.06 -2.78
N GLN A 166 24.10 -11.23 -2.47
CA GLN A 166 24.31 -12.34 -3.40
C GLN A 166 23.59 -13.59 -2.93
N ASN A 167 23.32 -14.51 -3.87
CA ASN A 167 22.75 -15.82 -3.53
C ASN A 167 23.71 -16.60 -2.63
N CYS A 168 23.16 -17.33 -1.65
CA CYS A 168 23.93 -18.15 -0.73
C CYS A 168 24.42 -19.46 -1.38
N ASP A 169 25.37 -20.09 -0.68
CA ASP A 169 25.85 -21.46 -0.90
C ASP A 169 25.28 -22.39 0.20
N PRO A 170 23.97 -22.74 0.17
CA PRO A 170 23.32 -23.39 1.30
C PRO A 170 23.63 -24.88 1.46
N TYR A 171 23.66 -25.33 2.72
CA TYR A 171 23.58 -26.74 3.13
C TYR A 171 22.70 -26.89 4.38
N ALA A 172 22.12 -28.07 4.59
CA ALA A 172 21.31 -28.39 5.77
C ALA A 172 22.05 -29.39 6.67
N THR A 173 21.93 -29.21 7.98
CA THR A 173 22.26 -30.23 8.98
C THR A 173 20.97 -30.77 9.59
N VAL A 174 20.81 -32.09 9.56
CA VAL A 174 19.66 -32.81 10.08
C VAL A 174 20.09 -33.55 11.33
N SER A 175 19.47 -33.22 12.46
CA SER A 175 19.77 -33.84 13.75
C SER A 175 18.54 -34.51 14.34
N LEU A 176 18.69 -35.73 14.83
CA LEU A 176 17.69 -36.37 15.69
C LEU A 176 18.05 -36.05 17.14
N VAL A 177 17.21 -35.24 17.79
CA VAL A 177 17.42 -34.72 19.14
C VAL A 177 16.48 -35.42 20.11
N GLY A 178 17.02 -35.84 21.25
CA GLY A 178 16.28 -36.41 22.37
C GLY A 178 17.00 -36.10 23.70
N PRO A 179 16.44 -36.52 24.85
CA PRO A 179 16.98 -36.19 26.17
C PRO A 179 18.45 -36.58 26.38
N ALA A 180 18.90 -37.69 25.79
CA ALA A 180 20.26 -38.20 25.91
C ALA A 180 20.98 -38.37 24.55
N ARG A 181 20.44 -37.80 23.45
CA ARG A 181 20.98 -38.01 22.09
C ARG A 181 20.95 -36.78 21.20
N SER A 182 21.95 -36.70 20.33
CA SER A 182 22.05 -35.71 19.25
C SER A 182 22.85 -36.31 18.09
N ASP A 183 22.19 -37.09 17.24
CA ASP A 183 22.81 -37.67 16.04
C ASP A 183 22.63 -36.70 14.87
N GLN A 184 23.72 -36.18 14.29
CA GLN A 184 23.69 -35.17 13.23
C GLN A 184 24.27 -35.69 11.90
N LYS A 185 23.60 -35.34 10.80
CA LYS A 185 24.03 -35.57 9.41
C LYS A 185 23.93 -34.27 8.61
N LYS A 186 24.64 -34.16 7.49
CA LYS A 186 24.64 -32.94 6.66
C LYS A 186 24.47 -33.25 5.18
N THR A 187 23.81 -32.35 4.46
CA THR A 187 23.67 -32.41 3.00
C THR A 187 24.94 -31.93 2.29
N LYS A 188 24.98 -32.10 0.97
CA LYS A 188 25.95 -31.41 0.11
C LYS A 188 25.62 -29.93 0.01
N VAL A 189 26.66 -29.10 -0.15
CA VAL A 189 26.52 -27.66 -0.40
C VAL A 189 26.01 -27.44 -1.83
N LYS A 190 24.95 -26.65 -1.97
CA LYS A 190 24.46 -26.14 -3.26
C LYS A 190 25.00 -24.73 -3.44
N LYS A 191 25.41 -24.35 -4.65
CA LYS A 191 26.09 -23.06 -4.88
C LYS A 191 25.17 -22.02 -5.51
N LYS A 192 25.28 -20.77 -5.07
CA LYS A 192 24.67 -19.57 -5.65
C LYS A 192 23.17 -19.69 -5.87
N THR A 193 22.44 -20.24 -4.89
CA THR A 193 20.99 -20.40 -4.98
C THR A 193 20.30 -20.14 -3.65
N SER A 194 19.22 -19.36 -3.69
CA SER A 194 18.28 -19.20 -2.57
C SER A 194 17.19 -20.27 -2.55
N ASN A 195 17.14 -21.14 -3.57
CA ASN A 195 16.15 -22.21 -3.72
C ASN A 195 16.86 -23.56 -3.99
N PRO A 196 17.66 -24.07 -3.03
CA PRO A 196 18.42 -25.30 -3.22
C PRO A 196 17.50 -26.52 -3.29
N HIS A 197 17.76 -27.40 -4.27
CA HIS A 197 17.18 -28.74 -4.33
C HIS A 197 18.24 -29.75 -3.87
N PHE A 198 18.00 -30.38 -2.72
CA PHE A 198 18.93 -31.31 -2.09
C PHE A 198 18.68 -32.74 -2.57
N GLU A 199 17.44 -33.22 -2.36
CA GLU A 199 17.01 -34.59 -2.60
C GLU A 199 17.88 -35.64 -1.89
N GLU A 200 18.16 -35.39 -0.60
CA GLU A 200 19.02 -36.23 0.23
C GLU A 200 18.23 -36.85 1.39
N THR A 201 18.36 -38.17 1.58
CA THR A 201 17.67 -38.93 2.63
C THR A 201 18.64 -39.42 3.70
N PHE A 202 18.28 -39.20 4.95
CA PHE A 202 19.04 -39.58 6.14
C PHE A 202 18.26 -40.60 6.96
N SER A 203 18.92 -41.70 7.37
CA SER A 203 18.35 -42.69 8.28
C SER A 203 18.87 -42.48 9.70
N PHE A 204 17.98 -42.51 10.69
CA PHE A 204 18.34 -42.47 12.10
C PHE A 204 17.71 -43.65 12.84
N GLU A 205 18.47 -44.28 13.72
CA GLU A 205 17.96 -45.36 14.58
C GLU A 205 17.17 -44.73 15.74
N VAL A 206 15.90 -45.13 15.88
CA VAL A 206 15.01 -44.61 16.92
C VAL A 206 15.15 -45.42 18.21
N THR A 207 15.31 -46.73 18.10
CA THR A 207 15.56 -47.67 19.19
C THR A 207 16.99 -48.21 19.14
N ARG A 208 17.78 -48.00 20.19
CA ARG A 208 19.12 -48.61 20.30
C ARG A 208 19.03 -49.95 21.02
N SER A 209 19.48 -51.03 20.37
CA SER A 209 19.88 -52.24 21.10
C SER A 209 21.16 -51.93 21.88
N GLY A 210 21.11 -52.01 23.21
CA GLY A 210 22.23 -51.62 24.08
C GLY A 210 23.55 -52.30 23.69
N SER A 211 24.64 -51.52 23.68
CA SER A 211 26.00 -52.04 23.56
C SER A 211 26.26 -53.06 24.68
N TYR A 212 26.66 -54.28 24.30
CA TYR A 212 26.99 -55.36 25.22
C TYR A 212 28.10 -54.96 26.20
N SER A 213 27.72 -54.54 27.39
CA SER A 213 28.57 -54.60 28.59
C SER A 213 28.08 -55.78 29.43
N LYS A 214 28.88 -56.84 29.49
CA LYS A 214 28.63 -57.98 30.39
C LYS A 214 28.70 -57.50 31.83
N LYS A 215 27.54 -57.26 32.43
CA LYS A 215 27.11 -57.60 33.81
C LYS A 215 26.14 -56.55 34.33
N THR A 216 25.14 -57.07 35.04
CA THR A 216 24.04 -56.43 35.77
C THR A 216 22.79 -56.05 34.95
N HIS A 217 21.65 -56.47 35.50
CA HIS A 217 20.29 -56.20 35.04
C HIS A 217 20.09 -54.72 34.74
N PHE A 218 19.73 -54.38 33.50
CA PHE A 218 19.22 -53.06 33.15
C PHE A 218 17.95 -53.20 32.31
N GLN A 219 16.89 -52.52 32.76
CA GLN A 219 15.71 -52.25 31.96
C GLN A 219 16.13 -51.47 30.70
N VAL A 220 15.61 -51.88 29.55
CA VAL A 220 15.72 -51.10 28.31
C VAL A 220 14.89 -49.84 28.52
N GLU A 221 15.52 -48.67 28.65
CA GLU A 221 14.81 -47.40 28.45
C GLU A 221 14.56 -47.25 26.95
N GLU A 222 13.40 -47.70 26.46
CA GLU A 222 12.89 -47.22 25.18
C GLU A 222 12.69 -45.71 25.32
N GLU A 223 13.53 -44.91 24.64
CA GLU A 223 13.33 -43.47 24.58
C GLU A 223 11.96 -43.20 23.96
N ASP A 224 11.06 -42.65 24.77
CA ASP A 224 9.70 -42.33 24.36
C ASP A 224 9.70 -41.43 23.12
N ILE A 225 9.11 -41.92 22.03
CA ILE A 225 8.96 -41.24 20.73
C ILE A 225 8.34 -39.83 20.90
N GLU A 226 7.59 -39.60 21.98
CA GLU A 226 7.04 -38.29 22.32
C GLU A 226 8.08 -37.21 22.61
N LYS A 227 9.28 -37.62 23.04
CA LYS A 227 10.38 -36.71 23.42
C LYS A 227 11.38 -36.49 22.30
N LEU A 228 11.16 -37.12 21.14
CA LEU A 228 12.09 -37.10 20.00
C LEU A 228 11.67 -36.05 18.98
N GLU A 229 12.64 -35.27 18.52
CA GLU A 229 12.43 -34.22 17.53
C GLU A 229 13.50 -34.26 16.43
N ILE A 230 13.09 -34.01 15.20
CA ILE A 230 14.01 -33.71 14.11
C ILE A 230 14.28 -32.21 14.10
N LYS A 231 15.55 -31.85 14.25
CA LYS A 231 16.05 -30.49 14.08
C LYS A 231 16.73 -30.37 12.73
N VAL A 232 16.31 -29.41 11.91
CA VAL A 232 16.96 -29.08 10.64
C VAL A 232 17.49 -27.66 10.74
N ASP A 233 18.82 -27.49 10.68
CA ASP A 233 19.48 -26.19 10.62
C ASP A 233 20.01 -25.93 9.20
N LEU A 234 19.73 -24.76 8.64
CA LEU A 234 20.23 -24.32 7.33
C LEU A 234 21.38 -23.34 7.52
N TRP A 235 22.40 -23.47 6.68
CA TRP A 235 23.66 -22.74 6.76
C TRP A 235 24.14 -22.32 5.38
N ASN A 236 24.80 -21.18 5.29
CA ASN A 236 25.54 -20.74 4.11
C ASN A 236 27.02 -21.01 4.32
N ASN A 237 27.60 -21.80 3.41
CA ASN A 237 29.00 -22.18 3.45
C ASN A 237 29.90 -21.01 3.02
N GLU A 238 30.61 -20.41 3.99
CA GLU A 238 31.59 -19.36 3.77
C GLU A 238 32.99 -20.00 3.72
N ASN A 239 33.49 -20.36 2.54
CA ASN A 239 34.72 -21.15 2.38
C ASN A 239 35.92 -20.73 3.27
N LEU A 240 36.07 -19.43 3.54
CA LEU A 240 37.19 -18.84 4.29
C LEU A 240 36.76 -18.15 5.59
N ALA A 241 35.47 -18.16 5.95
CA ALA A 241 34.93 -17.52 7.14
C ALA A 241 34.03 -18.50 7.90
N GLN A 242 33.42 -18.04 8.99
CA GLN A 242 32.44 -18.86 9.70
C GLN A 242 31.14 -18.94 8.90
N ASP A 243 30.60 -20.15 8.78
CA ASP A 243 29.32 -20.38 8.10
C ASP A 243 28.20 -19.56 8.74
N VAL A 244 27.36 -18.97 7.89
CA VAL A 244 26.29 -18.08 8.30
C VAL A 244 25.01 -18.88 8.49
N PHE A 245 24.40 -18.80 9.67
CA PHE A 245 23.12 -19.45 9.95
C PHE A 245 22.01 -18.81 9.12
N LEU A 246 21.17 -19.65 8.49
CA LEU A 246 20.05 -19.22 7.64
C LEU A 246 18.68 -19.51 8.26
N GLY A 247 18.62 -20.37 9.28
CA GLY A 247 17.39 -20.69 10.01
C GLY A 247 17.31 -22.14 10.50
N GLU A 248 16.44 -22.40 11.47
CA GLU A 248 16.16 -23.75 11.99
C GLU A 248 14.68 -24.11 11.94
N THR A 249 14.36 -25.39 11.85
CA THR A 249 13.00 -25.88 12.14
C THR A 249 13.07 -27.16 12.95
N ARG A 250 12.05 -27.36 13.80
CA ARG A 250 11.93 -28.52 14.69
C ARG A 250 10.60 -29.23 14.45
N VAL A 251 10.69 -30.52 14.19
CA VAL A 251 9.54 -31.37 13.87
C VAL A 251 9.47 -32.52 14.88
N PRO A 252 8.44 -32.56 15.74
CA PRO A 252 8.24 -33.67 16.66
C PRO A 252 7.99 -34.98 15.92
N VAL A 253 8.69 -36.05 16.29
CA VAL A 253 8.57 -37.37 15.64
C VAL A 253 7.18 -37.99 15.84
N LYS A 254 6.47 -37.61 16.93
CA LYS A 254 5.10 -38.05 17.22
C LYS A 254 4.08 -37.76 16.10
N ILE A 255 4.37 -36.85 15.17
CA ILE A 255 3.50 -36.57 14.01
C ILE A 255 3.27 -37.81 13.13
N LEU A 256 4.21 -38.78 13.17
CA LEU A 256 4.16 -40.02 12.41
C LEU A 256 3.28 -41.11 13.05
N ARG A 257 2.61 -40.86 14.19
CA ARG A 257 1.75 -41.86 14.84
C ARG A 257 0.48 -42.19 14.04
N ASN A 258 -0.08 -41.20 13.35
CA ASN A 258 -1.34 -41.35 12.60
C ASN A 258 -1.12 -41.64 11.11
N SER A 259 0.10 -41.45 10.60
CA SER A 259 0.48 -41.68 9.21
C SER A 259 1.95 -42.11 9.16
N HIS A 260 2.24 -43.24 8.51
CA HIS A 260 3.62 -43.73 8.33
C HIS A 260 4.52 -42.79 7.52
N ILE A 261 3.94 -41.79 6.86
CA ILE A 261 4.62 -40.79 6.05
C ILE A 261 4.06 -39.41 6.41
N HIS A 262 4.95 -38.46 6.68
CA HIS A 262 4.61 -37.06 6.84
C HIS A 262 5.43 -36.23 5.86
N LYS A 263 4.76 -35.47 4.99
CA LYS A 263 5.40 -34.62 3.98
C LYS A 263 4.78 -33.24 4.02
N ALA A 264 5.59 -32.24 4.35
CA ALA A 264 5.10 -30.86 4.48
C ALA A 264 6.22 -29.84 4.29
N TRP A 265 5.81 -28.62 3.99
CA TRP A 265 6.66 -27.44 4.08
C TRP A 265 6.70 -26.91 5.51
N TYR A 266 7.88 -26.50 5.95
CA TYR A 266 8.12 -25.91 7.26
C TYR A 266 8.80 -24.55 7.12
N LEU A 267 8.33 -23.58 7.89
CA LEU A 267 8.98 -22.27 8.02
C LEU A 267 10.26 -22.39 8.84
N LEU A 268 11.32 -21.76 8.34
CA LEU A 268 12.55 -21.58 9.10
C LEU A 268 12.34 -20.53 10.19
N GLN A 269 12.94 -20.76 11.34
CA GLN A 269 12.84 -19.94 12.55
C GLN A 269 14.24 -19.50 13.01
N PRO A 270 14.34 -18.34 13.71
CA PRO A 270 15.54 -17.96 14.45
C PRO A 270 15.96 -19.05 15.45
N LYS A 271 17.24 -19.06 15.81
CA LYS A 271 17.82 -20.05 16.72
C LYS A 271 17.16 -19.95 18.11
N GLY A 272 16.58 -21.04 18.62
CA GLY A 272 15.82 -21.06 19.88
C GLY A 272 16.62 -20.82 21.18
N ASN A 273 17.95 -20.67 21.10
CA ASN A 273 18.80 -20.43 22.27
C ASN A 273 19.51 -19.08 22.17
N GLY A 274 18.77 -18.01 22.46
CA GLY A 274 19.40 -16.86 23.09
C GLY A 274 19.65 -17.20 24.55
N SER A 275 20.91 -17.38 24.95
CA SER A 275 21.30 -16.80 26.24
C SER A 275 20.65 -15.42 26.26
N LYS A 276 19.83 -15.11 27.27
CA LYS A 276 19.37 -13.75 27.52
C LYS A 276 20.63 -12.92 27.81
N SER A 277 21.39 -12.58 26.78
CA SER A 277 22.25 -11.40 26.81
C SER A 277 21.30 -10.29 27.22
N LYS A 278 21.62 -9.64 28.35
CA LYS A 278 20.84 -8.56 28.94
C LYS A 278 20.19 -7.76 27.81
N SER A 279 18.86 -7.64 27.83
CA SER A 279 18.15 -6.82 26.87
C SER A 279 18.71 -5.40 27.01
N ASP A 280 19.63 -5.03 26.14
CA ASP A 280 19.94 -3.63 25.95
C ASP A 280 18.60 -2.99 25.55
N ASP A 281 18.12 -2.05 26.35
CA ASP A 281 16.92 -1.28 26.03
C ASP A 281 17.25 -0.41 24.82
N LEU A 282 16.98 -0.96 23.62
CA LEU A 282 17.25 -0.29 22.34
C LEU A 282 16.21 0.80 22.03
N GLY A 283 15.23 0.99 22.91
CA GLY A 283 14.14 1.93 22.75
C GLY A 283 12.89 1.30 22.13
N SER A 284 11.98 2.15 21.67
CA SER A 284 10.70 1.74 21.10
C SER A 284 10.30 2.58 19.90
N LEU A 285 9.54 1.99 18.99
CA LEU A 285 9.01 2.59 17.77
C LEU A 285 7.48 2.62 17.81
N ARG A 286 6.89 3.80 17.58
CA ARG A 286 5.44 3.97 17.50
C ARG A 286 4.98 3.89 16.04
N LEU A 287 4.08 2.95 15.77
CA LEU A 287 3.56 2.68 14.43
C LEU A 287 2.04 2.70 14.43
N LYS A 288 1.46 3.21 13.35
CA LYS A 288 0.05 3.01 12.99
C LYS A 288 -0.01 2.15 11.74
N LEU A 289 -0.60 0.97 11.82
CA LEU A 289 -0.62 0.02 10.71
C LEU A 289 -2.06 -0.28 10.29
N THR A 290 -2.28 -0.52 9.00
CA THR A 290 -3.53 -1.05 8.46
C THR A 290 -3.16 -1.97 7.32
N TYR A 291 -3.33 -3.26 7.55
CA TYR A 291 -3.16 -4.32 6.54
C TYR A 291 -4.55 -4.70 6.04
N ILE A 292 -4.71 -4.75 4.72
CA ILE A 292 -5.96 -5.11 4.05
C ILE A 292 -5.63 -6.23 3.05
N GLU A 293 -6.39 -7.32 3.14
CA GLU A 293 -6.33 -8.45 2.20
C GLU A 293 -7.73 -8.57 1.58
N ASP A 294 -7.84 -8.20 0.30
CA ASP A 294 -9.08 -8.25 -0.47
C ASP A 294 -9.09 -9.58 -1.26
N THR A 295 -10.07 -10.45 -1.00
CA THR A 295 -10.28 -11.70 -1.75
C THR A 295 -11.27 -11.43 -2.88
N VAL A 296 -10.78 -11.05 -4.04
CA VAL A 296 -11.61 -10.62 -5.17
C VAL A 296 -12.05 -11.82 -6.00
N LEU A 297 -13.35 -12.08 -6.01
CA LEU A 297 -14.02 -13.09 -6.84
C LEU A 297 -14.10 -12.65 -8.32
N PRO A 298 -14.48 -13.54 -9.25
CA PRO A 298 -14.79 -13.17 -10.63
C PRO A 298 -15.84 -12.09 -10.75
N SER A 299 -15.76 -11.28 -11.81
CA SER A 299 -16.64 -10.12 -12.02
C SER A 299 -18.13 -10.49 -12.04
N ALA A 300 -18.45 -11.70 -12.53
CA ALA A 300 -19.81 -12.22 -12.55
C ALA A 300 -20.45 -12.28 -11.14
N CYS A 301 -19.67 -12.57 -10.10
CA CYS A 301 -20.15 -12.65 -8.72
C CYS A 301 -20.62 -11.28 -8.19
N TYR A 302 -19.92 -10.20 -8.55
CA TYR A 302 -20.18 -8.85 -8.04
C TYR A 302 -21.29 -8.10 -8.78
N THR A 303 -21.69 -8.58 -9.95
CA THR A 303 -22.68 -7.91 -10.81
C THR A 303 -23.98 -7.50 -10.09
N PRO A 304 -24.60 -8.34 -9.23
CA PRO A 304 -25.81 -7.95 -8.50
C PRO A 304 -25.59 -6.76 -7.54
N LEU A 305 -24.49 -6.76 -6.79
CA LEU A 305 -24.16 -5.68 -5.85
C LEU A 305 -23.81 -4.39 -6.59
N CYS A 306 -22.99 -4.49 -7.65
CA CYS A 306 -22.67 -3.38 -8.55
C CYS A 306 -23.94 -2.72 -9.08
N ASN A 307 -24.86 -3.51 -9.65
CA ASN A 307 -26.10 -2.98 -10.23
C ASN A 307 -26.97 -2.26 -9.20
N LEU A 308 -27.03 -2.76 -7.96
CA LEU A 308 -27.79 -2.12 -6.90
C LEU A 308 -27.18 -0.77 -6.49
N LEU A 309 -25.85 -0.70 -6.37
CA LEU A 309 -25.12 0.54 -6.08
C LEU A 309 -25.26 1.56 -7.22
N LEU A 310 -25.13 1.12 -8.48
CA LEU A 310 -25.23 1.98 -9.66
C LEU A 310 -26.64 2.53 -9.90
N LYS A 311 -27.68 1.84 -9.43
CA LYS A 311 -29.08 2.33 -9.44
C LYS A 311 -29.37 3.38 -8.37
N SER A 312 -28.46 3.61 -7.41
CA SER A 312 -28.69 4.54 -6.30
C SER A 312 -29.17 5.94 -6.69
N PRO A 313 -28.67 6.59 -7.77
CA PRO A 313 -29.15 7.92 -8.17
C PRO A 313 -30.64 7.96 -8.59
N ASP A 314 -31.17 6.82 -9.03
CA ASP A 314 -32.51 6.70 -9.59
C ASP A 314 -33.56 6.44 -8.49
N VAL A 315 -33.11 5.99 -7.31
CA VAL A 315 -33.99 5.72 -6.16
C VAL A 315 -34.45 7.03 -5.53
N LYS A 316 -35.76 7.11 -5.24
CA LYS A 316 -36.40 8.25 -4.57
C LYS A 316 -37.18 7.73 -3.34
N PRO A 317 -36.94 8.28 -2.14
CA PRO A 317 -35.93 9.28 -1.79
C PRO A 317 -34.49 8.72 -1.87
N ILE A 318 -33.48 9.61 -2.05
CA ILE A 318 -32.07 9.19 -2.15
C ILE A 318 -31.57 8.49 -0.88
N SER A 319 -32.17 8.80 0.28
CA SER A 319 -31.89 8.15 1.56
C SER A 319 -32.19 6.64 1.57
N ALA A 320 -33.11 6.18 0.71
CA ALA A 320 -33.44 4.77 0.53
C ALA A 320 -32.50 4.03 -0.44
N SER A 321 -31.53 4.73 -1.06
CA SER A 321 -30.60 4.13 -2.02
C SER A 321 -29.49 3.32 -1.33
N ALA A 322 -29.01 2.28 -2.01
CA ALA A 322 -27.97 1.40 -1.46
C ALA A 322 -26.66 2.14 -1.11
N ALA A 323 -26.21 3.04 -1.98
CA ALA A 323 -25.01 3.85 -1.72
C ALA A 323 -25.19 4.84 -0.56
N HIS A 324 -26.40 5.39 -0.35
CA HIS A 324 -26.68 6.25 0.81
C HIS A 324 -26.75 5.43 2.11
N ILE A 325 -27.44 4.30 2.11
CA ILE A 325 -27.52 3.38 3.25
C ILE A 325 -26.11 2.97 3.68
N LEU A 326 -25.26 2.58 2.73
CA LEU A 326 -23.85 2.27 2.97
C LEU A 326 -23.09 3.45 3.61
N GLY A 327 -23.32 4.67 3.13
CA GLY A 327 -22.75 5.89 3.70
C GLY A 327 -23.19 6.15 5.15
N ASP A 328 -24.45 5.86 5.47
CA ASP A 328 -25.01 6.04 6.81
C ASP A 328 -24.51 4.98 7.81
N ILE A 329 -24.45 3.69 7.43
CA ILE A 329 -23.94 2.64 8.32
C ILE A 329 -22.44 2.80 8.61
N CYS A 330 -21.68 3.32 7.64
CA CYS A 330 -20.24 3.56 7.74
C CYS A 330 -19.88 5.01 8.09
N ARG A 331 -20.83 5.81 8.61
CA ARG A 331 -20.70 7.27 8.82
C ARG A 331 -19.57 7.69 9.77
N GLU A 332 -19.19 6.84 10.72
CA GLU A 332 -18.15 7.15 11.71
C GLU A 332 -16.75 7.28 11.10
N ARG A 333 -16.42 6.43 10.13
CA ARG A 333 -15.08 6.36 9.53
C ARG A 333 -15.03 6.78 8.06
N TYR A 334 -16.18 6.92 7.40
CA TYR A 334 -16.30 7.22 5.97
C TYR A 334 -15.51 6.25 5.07
N GLU A 335 -15.23 5.03 5.55
CA GLU A 335 -14.42 4.03 4.83
C GLU A 335 -15.09 3.57 3.52
N ALA A 336 -16.42 3.64 3.46
CA ALA A 336 -17.20 3.26 2.27
C ALA A 336 -17.28 4.35 1.19
N VAL A 337 -16.91 5.60 1.51
CA VAL A 337 -17.05 6.72 0.56
C VAL A 337 -16.13 6.53 -0.64
N LEU A 338 -14.84 6.27 -0.40
CA LEU A 338 -13.86 6.17 -1.47
C LEU A 338 -14.17 5.04 -2.49
N PRO A 339 -14.47 3.79 -2.07
CA PRO A 339 -14.88 2.74 -3.01
C PRO A 339 -16.14 3.11 -3.80
N THR A 340 -17.13 3.69 -3.14
CA THR A 340 -18.39 4.11 -3.77
C THR A 340 -18.17 5.21 -4.81
N VAL A 341 -17.36 6.22 -4.48
CA VAL A 341 -16.99 7.31 -5.38
C VAL A 341 -16.28 6.73 -6.61
N ARG A 342 -15.29 5.86 -6.42
CA ARG A 342 -14.57 5.20 -7.52
C ARG A 342 -15.50 4.42 -8.44
N LEU A 343 -16.37 3.58 -7.88
CA LEU A 343 -17.34 2.80 -8.65
C LEU A 343 -18.28 3.72 -9.45
N LEU A 344 -18.83 4.76 -8.83
CA LEU A 344 -19.75 5.69 -9.52
C LEU A 344 -19.04 6.55 -10.58
N LEU A 345 -17.77 6.91 -10.37
CA LEU A 345 -16.97 7.63 -11.36
C LEU A 345 -16.71 6.76 -12.59
N HIS A 346 -16.30 5.51 -12.39
CA HIS A 346 -16.04 4.56 -13.48
C HIS A 346 -17.26 4.39 -14.40
N HIS A 347 -18.47 4.35 -13.83
CA HIS A 347 -19.71 4.16 -14.58
C HIS A 347 -20.42 5.48 -14.97
N ASN A 348 -19.79 6.64 -14.79
CA ASN A 348 -20.40 7.97 -15.08
C ASN A 348 -21.72 8.23 -14.33
N ARG A 349 -21.93 7.63 -13.15
CA ARG A 349 -23.12 7.79 -12.29
C ARG A 349 -22.88 8.73 -11.11
N PHE A 350 -21.67 9.28 -10.97
CA PHE A 350 -21.29 10.12 -9.83
C PHE A 350 -22.07 11.44 -9.74
N VAL A 351 -22.17 12.21 -10.83
CA VAL A 351 -22.83 13.54 -10.79
C VAL A 351 -24.30 13.42 -10.37
N PRO A 352 -25.13 12.53 -10.97
CA PRO A 352 -26.51 12.34 -10.52
C PRO A 352 -26.62 11.94 -9.04
N PHE A 353 -25.73 11.06 -8.57
CA PHE A 353 -25.69 10.64 -7.17
C PHE A 353 -25.41 11.81 -6.23
N VAL A 354 -24.29 12.50 -6.45
CA VAL A 354 -23.82 13.55 -5.54
C VAL A 354 -24.76 14.75 -5.53
N SER A 355 -25.38 15.08 -6.67
CA SER A 355 -26.41 16.11 -6.75
C SER A 355 -27.63 15.77 -5.90
N ALA A 356 -28.07 14.50 -5.90
CA ALA A 356 -29.20 14.06 -5.08
C ALA A 356 -28.86 14.07 -3.58
N VAL A 357 -27.67 13.59 -3.19
CA VAL A 357 -27.23 13.62 -1.78
C VAL A 357 -27.01 15.06 -1.29
N ALA A 358 -26.46 15.94 -2.13
CA ALA A 358 -26.28 17.35 -1.81
C ALA A 358 -27.62 18.09 -1.66
N ALA A 359 -28.64 17.74 -2.48
CA ALA A 359 -29.98 18.28 -2.33
C ALA A 359 -30.59 17.87 -0.97
N LEU A 360 -30.46 16.61 -0.57
CA LEU A 360 -30.91 16.13 0.74
C LEU A 360 -30.22 16.88 1.91
N GLU A 361 -28.92 17.16 1.80
CA GLU A 361 -28.21 17.96 2.80
C GLU A 361 -28.71 19.42 2.86
N LEU A 362 -28.96 20.03 1.69
CA LEU A 362 -29.46 21.40 1.61
C LEU A 362 -30.89 21.56 2.16
N ASP A 363 -31.75 20.55 1.99
CA ASP A 363 -33.09 20.54 2.56
C ASP A 363 -33.06 20.60 4.09
N ASN A 364 -32.06 19.95 4.70
CA ASN A 364 -31.82 19.96 6.15
C ASN A 364 -31.04 21.20 6.64
N THR A 365 -30.50 22.02 5.72
CA THR A 365 -29.73 23.21 6.07
C THR A 365 -30.66 24.39 6.35
N GLN A 366 -30.52 25.00 7.53
CA GLN A 366 -31.33 26.15 7.97
C GLN A 366 -30.73 27.50 7.55
N GLU A 367 -29.40 27.67 7.68
CA GLU A 367 -28.73 28.94 7.41
C GLU A 367 -27.80 28.86 6.19
N ALA A 368 -27.88 29.87 5.30
CA ALA A 368 -27.06 30.00 4.10
C ALA A 368 -25.53 30.01 4.38
N ASN A 369 -25.13 30.48 5.57
CA ASN A 369 -23.74 30.56 6.00
C ASN A 369 -23.15 29.18 6.43
N THR A 370 -23.96 28.12 6.52
CA THR A 370 -23.55 26.76 6.94
C THR A 370 -23.48 25.74 5.81
N ILE A 371 -23.89 26.12 4.61
CA ILE A 371 -23.93 25.27 3.41
C ILE A 371 -22.58 24.55 3.19
N PHE A 372 -22.61 23.22 3.20
CA PHE A 372 -21.46 22.34 2.93
C PHE A 372 -20.22 22.61 3.81
N ARG A 373 -20.40 23.18 5.01
CA ARG A 373 -19.30 23.39 5.98
C ARG A 373 -19.05 22.21 6.91
N GLY A 374 -20.05 21.34 7.09
CA GLY A 374 -19.97 20.16 7.94
C GLY A 374 -19.21 18.99 7.30
N ASN A 375 -19.00 17.93 8.06
CA ASN A 375 -18.62 16.62 7.51
C ASN A 375 -19.90 15.83 7.27
N SER A 376 -20.24 15.61 6.00
CA SER A 376 -21.43 14.93 5.52
C SER A 376 -21.07 13.93 4.43
N LEU A 377 -22.00 13.04 4.07
CA LEU A 377 -21.78 12.12 2.95
C LEU A 377 -21.49 12.88 1.65
N ALA A 378 -22.26 13.92 1.31
CA ALA A 378 -22.06 14.72 0.12
C ALA A 378 -20.69 15.42 0.11
N THR A 379 -20.32 16.09 1.21
CA THR A 379 -19.02 16.80 1.28
C THR A 379 -17.84 15.82 1.15
N ARG A 380 -17.93 14.63 1.75
CA ARG A 380 -16.90 13.59 1.64
C ARG A 380 -16.81 12.98 0.23
N CYS A 381 -17.94 12.72 -0.42
CA CYS A 381 -17.95 12.23 -1.80
C CYS A 381 -17.27 13.22 -2.76
N ILE A 382 -17.53 14.52 -2.58
CA ILE A 382 -16.92 15.59 -3.38
C ILE A 382 -15.42 15.70 -3.06
N ASP A 383 -15.02 15.64 -1.78
CA ASP A 383 -13.62 15.68 -1.37
C ASP A 383 -12.79 14.57 -2.05
N ASP A 384 -13.28 13.32 -2.04
CA ASP A 384 -12.56 12.20 -2.64
C ASP A 384 -12.59 12.25 -4.17
N MET A 385 -13.70 12.69 -4.79
CA MET A 385 -13.74 12.95 -6.24
C MET A 385 -12.71 14.01 -6.64
N MET A 386 -12.62 15.13 -5.92
CA MET A 386 -11.65 16.19 -6.22
C MET A 386 -10.21 15.69 -6.08
N LYS A 387 -9.91 14.82 -5.11
CA LYS A 387 -8.57 14.21 -5.00
C LYS A 387 -8.24 13.29 -6.18
N ILE A 388 -9.21 12.51 -6.63
CA ILE A 388 -9.06 11.55 -7.73
C ILE A 388 -8.91 12.30 -9.07
N VAL A 389 -9.86 13.17 -9.39
CA VAL A 389 -9.98 13.85 -10.69
C VAL A 389 -9.07 15.08 -10.76
N GLY A 390 -8.91 15.78 -9.65
CA GLY A 390 -8.16 17.04 -9.55
C GLY A 390 -6.66 16.89 -9.31
N LYS A 391 -6.12 15.66 -9.22
CA LYS A 391 -4.70 15.40 -8.99
C LYS A 391 -3.79 16.16 -9.96
N ASN A 392 -4.05 16.03 -11.27
CA ASN A 392 -3.26 16.69 -12.31
C ASN A 392 -3.44 18.21 -12.27
N TYR A 393 -4.66 18.66 -12.00
CA TYR A 393 -4.97 20.08 -11.87
C TYR A 393 -4.17 20.74 -10.73
N LEU A 394 -4.06 20.08 -9.58
CA LEU A 394 -3.19 20.53 -8.48
C LEU A 394 -1.71 20.53 -8.86
N ALA A 395 -1.26 19.48 -9.56
CA ALA A 395 0.14 19.38 -9.98
C ALA A 395 0.53 20.54 -10.90
N VAL A 396 -0.28 20.85 -11.92
CA VAL A 396 0.00 21.97 -12.84
C VAL A 396 -0.11 23.32 -12.13
N THR A 397 -1.09 23.47 -11.24
CA THR A 397 -1.39 24.77 -10.61
C THR A 397 -0.47 25.11 -9.44
N LEU A 398 -0.20 24.15 -8.55
CA LEU A 398 0.47 24.41 -7.27
C LEU A 398 1.90 23.89 -7.19
N LYS A 399 2.23 22.79 -7.88
CA LYS A 399 3.53 22.13 -7.72
C LYS A 399 4.73 23.06 -7.98
N PRO A 400 4.76 23.88 -9.06
CA PRO A 400 5.90 24.77 -9.31
C PRO A 400 6.11 25.79 -8.18
N VAL A 401 5.02 26.35 -7.65
CA VAL A 401 5.06 27.35 -6.58
C VAL A 401 5.47 26.71 -5.25
N ILE A 402 4.95 25.51 -4.94
CA ILE A 402 5.34 24.76 -3.73
C ILE A 402 6.80 24.33 -3.78
N ASP A 403 7.28 23.89 -4.94
CA ASP A 403 8.69 23.50 -5.11
C ASP A 403 9.59 24.72 -4.88
N GLU A 404 9.24 25.90 -5.41
CA GLU A 404 9.97 27.15 -5.15
C GLU A 404 9.98 27.53 -3.65
N ILE A 405 8.83 27.46 -2.97
CA ILE A 405 8.73 27.76 -1.52
C ILE A 405 9.66 26.84 -0.72
N CYS A 406 9.69 25.56 -1.06
CA CYS A 406 10.52 24.59 -0.35
C CYS A 406 12.02 24.75 -0.66
N GLU A 407 12.38 25.15 -1.88
CA GLU A 407 13.79 25.33 -2.30
C GLU A 407 14.40 26.62 -1.73
N SER A 408 13.59 27.68 -1.65
CA SER A 408 14.03 28.98 -1.14
C SER A 408 14.12 29.05 0.39
N ASN A 409 13.29 28.28 1.09
CA ASN A 409 13.25 28.15 2.56
C ASN A 409 13.37 29.50 3.32
N LYS A 410 12.58 30.50 2.90
CA LYS A 410 12.55 31.81 3.57
C LYS A 410 11.64 31.79 4.80
N THR A 411 12.08 32.43 5.89
CA THR A 411 11.29 32.64 7.09
C THR A 411 10.04 33.48 6.80
N CYS A 412 8.89 33.00 7.26
CA CYS A 412 7.60 33.65 7.09
C CYS A 412 6.84 33.76 8.43
N GLU A 413 7.52 33.61 9.57
CA GLU A 413 6.89 33.70 10.89
C GLU A 413 6.54 35.15 11.21
N ILE A 414 5.27 35.37 11.57
CA ILE A 414 4.70 36.68 11.87
C ILE A 414 3.95 36.68 13.22
N ASP A 415 3.89 35.54 13.91
CA ASP A 415 3.36 35.43 15.27
C ASP A 415 4.40 35.91 16.29
N PRO A 416 4.16 37.03 17.00
CA PRO A 416 5.13 37.60 17.94
C PRO A 416 5.62 36.63 19.02
N VAL A 417 4.81 35.62 19.37
CA VAL A 417 5.15 34.63 20.42
C VAL A 417 6.10 33.54 19.90
N LYS A 418 6.22 33.38 18.58
CA LYS A 418 7.01 32.32 17.92
C LYS A 418 8.25 32.84 17.21
N LEU A 419 8.47 34.16 17.18
CA LEU A 419 9.67 34.77 16.64
C LEU A 419 10.89 34.37 17.47
N LYS A 420 12.00 34.08 16.79
CA LYS A 420 13.30 33.82 17.40
C LYS A 420 14.06 35.13 17.58
N GLU A 421 15.03 35.16 18.50
CA GLU A 421 15.93 36.31 18.65
C GLU A 421 16.68 36.57 17.34
N GLY A 422 16.46 37.76 16.76
CA GLY A 422 17.05 38.19 15.48
C GLY A 422 16.12 38.11 14.27
N ASP A 423 14.89 37.57 14.41
CA ASP A 423 13.90 37.58 13.32
C ASP A 423 13.39 38.99 13.02
N ASN A 424 13.22 39.30 11.73
CA ASN A 424 12.64 40.55 11.26
C ASN A 424 11.20 40.32 10.78
N THR A 425 10.23 40.78 11.57
CA THR A 425 8.80 40.54 11.33
C THR A 425 8.35 41.15 9.99
N GLU A 426 8.87 42.30 9.62
CA GLU A 426 8.53 43.05 8.42
C GLU A 426 9.01 42.31 7.17
N VAL A 427 10.25 41.82 7.17
CA VAL A 427 10.80 40.98 6.09
C VAL A 427 10.04 39.65 5.99
N ASN A 428 9.73 39.01 7.12
CA ASN A 428 8.94 37.79 7.15
C ASN A 428 7.52 38.00 6.58
N LYS A 429 6.92 39.15 6.88
CA LYS A 429 5.62 39.57 6.35
C LYS A 429 5.66 39.78 4.84
N GLU A 430 6.70 40.43 4.32
CA GLU A 430 6.91 40.61 2.87
C GLU A 430 7.13 39.27 2.15
N ASN A 431 7.93 38.37 2.73
CA ASN A 431 8.13 37.02 2.20
C ASN A 431 6.81 36.25 2.11
N LEU A 432 6.03 36.25 3.21
CA LEU A 432 4.72 35.61 3.27
C LEU A 432 3.75 36.21 2.24
N GLN A 433 3.72 37.54 2.12
CA GLN A 433 2.89 38.23 1.13
C GLN A 433 3.25 37.81 -0.30
N GLY A 434 4.54 37.73 -0.62
CA GLY A 434 5.03 37.29 -1.93
C GLY A 434 4.57 35.87 -2.27
N TYR A 435 4.71 34.92 -1.33
CA TYR A 435 4.27 33.53 -1.56
C TYR A 435 2.74 33.42 -1.68
N VAL A 436 1.99 34.10 -0.83
CA VAL A 436 0.52 34.12 -0.94
C VAL A 436 0.08 34.67 -2.29
N GLN A 437 0.68 35.77 -2.76
CA GLN A 437 0.32 36.36 -4.06
C GLN A 437 0.61 35.42 -5.23
N LYS A 438 1.73 34.68 -5.19
CA LYS A 438 2.07 33.66 -6.21
C LYS A 438 1.04 32.53 -6.22
N VAL A 439 0.75 31.94 -5.05
CA VAL A 439 -0.24 30.86 -4.92
C VAL A 439 -1.63 31.33 -5.36
N PHE A 440 -2.07 32.49 -4.88
CA PHE A 440 -3.38 33.04 -5.21
C PHE A 440 -3.52 33.37 -6.71
N SER A 441 -2.48 33.93 -7.33
CA SER A 441 -2.49 34.24 -8.76
C SER A 441 -2.50 32.96 -9.59
N SER A 442 -1.72 31.95 -9.21
CA SER A 442 -1.73 30.64 -9.90
C SER A 442 -3.12 30.00 -9.86
N ILE A 443 -3.78 30.00 -8.70
CA ILE A 443 -5.14 29.48 -8.55
C ILE A 443 -6.14 30.28 -9.41
N THR A 444 -6.20 31.60 -9.26
CA THR A 444 -7.22 32.43 -9.94
C THR A 444 -7.06 32.49 -11.46
N GLN A 445 -5.89 32.13 -12.00
CA GLN A 445 -5.62 32.04 -13.44
C GLN A 445 -5.76 30.62 -14.01
N SER A 446 -6.01 29.62 -13.16
CA SER A 446 -6.02 28.20 -13.54
C SER A 446 -7.39 27.66 -13.99
N SER A 447 -8.43 28.51 -14.07
CA SER A 447 -9.80 28.11 -14.44
C SER A 447 -9.89 27.34 -15.76
N SER A 448 -8.98 27.58 -16.70
CA SER A 448 -8.90 26.87 -17.98
C SER A 448 -8.49 25.41 -17.85
N SER A 449 -7.76 25.05 -16.80
CA SER A 449 -7.22 23.71 -16.55
C SER A 449 -8.10 22.89 -15.58
N CYS A 450 -9.22 23.45 -15.11
CA CYS A 450 -10.13 22.76 -14.21
C CYS A 450 -10.82 21.58 -14.92
N PRO A 451 -10.81 20.35 -14.34
CA PRO A 451 -11.42 19.19 -14.97
C PRO A 451 -12.93 19.35 -15.23
N PRO A 452 -13.45 18.92 -16.40
CA PRO A 452 -14.87 19.07 -16.75
C PRO A 452 -15.84 18.50 -15.72
N LEU A 453 -15.53 17.31 -15.18
CA LEU A 453 -16.35 16.66 -14.18
C LEU A 453 -16.45 17.47 -12.87
N MET A 454 -15.38 18.14 -12.46
CA MET A 454 -15.43 19.05 -11.30
C MET A 454 -16.33 20.25 -11.60
N CYS A 455 -16.23 20.81 -12.81
CA CYS A 455 -17.09 21.92 -13.24
C CYS A 455 -18.58 21.53 -13.24
N ASP A 456 -18.93 20.32 -13.68
CA ASP A 456 -20.30 19.82 -13.68
C ASP A 456 -20.87 19.69 -12.26
N VAL A 457 -20.06 19.19 -11.32
CA VAL A 457 -20.43 19.11 -9.90
C VAL A 457 -20.62 20.51 -9.31
N PHE A 458 -19.67 21.43 -9.54
CA PHE A 458 -19.77 22.81 -9.03
C PHE A 458 -20.98 23.56 -9.59
N ARG A 459 -21.28 23.37 -10.87
CA ARG A 459 -22.50 23.90 -11.50
C ARG A 459 -23.75 23.36 -10.80
N SER A 460 -23.82 22.05 -10.56
CA SER A 460 -24.96 21.45 -9.87
C SER A 460 -25.11 22.00 -8.45
N LEU A 461 -24.03 22.12 -7.69
CA LEU A 461 -24.06 22.64 -6.32
C LEU A 461 -24.53 24.10 -6.29
N ARG A 462 -24.01 24.93 -7.20
CA ARG A 462 -24.44 26.33 -7.38
C ARG A 462 -25.94 26.41 -7.65
N HIS A 463 -26.44 25.62 -8.61
CA HIS A 463 -27.86 25.59 -8.95
C HIS A 463 -28.75 25.18 -7.77
N LEU A 464 -28.38 24.10 -7.06
CA LEU A 464 -29.13 23.62 -5.90
C LEU A 464 -29.16 24.65 -4.76
N ALA A 465 -28.03 25.30 -4.49
CA ALA A 465 -27.93 26.30 -3.44
C ALA A 465 -28.76 27.57 -3.77
N CYS A 466 -28.71 28.05 -5.02
CA CYS A 466 -29.56 29.14 -5.49
C CYS A 466 -31.06 28.82 -5.40
N LYS A 467 -31.44 27.57 -5.68
CA LYS A 467 -32.83 27.13 -5.57
C LYS A 467 -33.32 27.11 -4.11
N ARG A 468 -32.45 26.70 -3.17
CA ARG A 468 -32.78 26.63 -1.74
C ARG A 468 -32.82 28.01 -1.07
N PHE A 469 -31.90 28.90 -1.42
CA PHE A 469 -31.78 30.24 -0.82
C PHE A 469 -31.81 31.35 -1.89
N PRO A 470 -32.97 31.59 -2.54
CA PRO A 470 -33.06 32.57 -3.63
C PRO A 470 -32.87 34.01 -3.16
N ALA A 471 -33.06 34.29 -1.87
CA ALA A 471 -32.94 35.62 -1.28
C ALA A 471 -31.49 36.09 -1.05
N ASP A 472 -30.50 35.20 -1.09
CA ASP A 472 -29.09 35.53 -0.86
C ASP A 472 -28.24 35.32 -2.12
N PRO A 473 -27.86 36.39 -2.83
CA PRO A 473 -27.04 36.31 -4.04
C PRO A 473 -25.62 35.78 -3.81
N HIS A 474 -25.13 35.75 -2.56
CA HIS A 474 -23.79 35.25 -2.23
C HIS A 474 -23.73 33.72 -2.15
N VAL A 475 -24.88 33.06 -1.99
CA VAL A 475 -24.97 31.59 -1.85
C VAL A 475 -24.40 30.84 -3.06
N GLN A 476 -24.55 31.41 -4.25
CA GLN A 476 -24.00 30.83 -5.48
C GLN A 476 -22.47 30.68 -5.44
N TYR A 477 -21.78 31.59 -4.75
CA TYR A 477 -20.33 31.54 -4.56
C TYR A 477 -19.95 30.74 -3.32
N SER A 478 -20.75 30.80 -2.25
CA SER A 478 -20.46 30.08 -1.00
C SER A 478 -20.51 28.57 -1.15
N ALA A 479 -21.45 28.07 -1.96
CA ALA A 479 -21.63 26.65 -2.21
C ALA A 479 -20.43 26.01 -2.93
N VAL A 480 -19.70 26.77 -3.75
CA VAL A 480 -18.54 26.28 -4.52
C VAL A 480 -17.22 26.62 -3.84
N SER A 481 -17.09 27.82 -3.26
CA SER A 481 -15.84 28.29 -2.65
C SER A 481 -15.35 27.38 -1.52
N SER A 482 -16.27 26.84 -0.70
CA SER A 482 -15.93 25.93 0.39
C SER A 482 -15.24 24.64 -0.11
N PHE A 483 -15.61 24.12 -1.27
CA PHE A 483 -14.94 22.96 -1.84
C PHE A 483 -13.60 23.34 -2.44
N VAL A 484 -13.57 24.39 -3.27
CA VAL A 484 -12.39 24.72 -4.08
C VAL A 484 -11.26 25.32 -3.23
N PHE A 485 -11.56 26.30 -2.39
CA PHE A 485 -10.53 26.97 -1.58
C PHE A 485 -10.29 26.24 -0.25
N LEU A 486 -11.35 25.92 0.49
CA LEU A 486 -11.22 25.38 1.84
C LEU A 486 -10.84 23.88 1.84
N ARG A 487 -11.46 23.05 0.99
CA ARG A 487 -11.29 21.58 1.03
C ARG A 487 -10.29 21.03 0.01
N PHE A 488 -9.96 21.80 -1.02
CA PHE A 488 -9.09 21.37 -2.11
C PHE A 488 -7.75 22.12 -2.12
N PHE A 489 -7.71 23.39 -2.54
CA PHE A 489 -6.45 24.12 -2.69
C PHE A 489 -5.73 24.40 -1.37
N ALA A 490 -6.43 24.91 -0.34
CA ALA A 490 -5.79 25.19 0.95
C ALA A 490 -5.24 23.91 1.59
N VAL A 491 -6.01 22.81 1.56
CA VAL A 491 -5.54 21.52 2.10
C VAL A 491 -4.36 20.97 1.30
N ALA A 492 -4.33 21.15 -0.02
CA ALA A 492 -3.20 20.75 -0.86
C ALA A 492 -1.93 21.58 -0.59
N VAL A 493 -2.07 22.87 -0.24
CA VAL A 493 -0.95 23.71 0.21
C VAL A 493 -0.49 23.32 1.62
N LEU A 494 -1.43 23.07 2.54
CA LEU A 494 -1.14 22.66 3.92
C LEU A 494 -0.40 21.32 3.98
N SER A 495 -0.85 20.35 3.17
CA SER A 495 -0.34 18.98 3.16
C SER A 495 0.03 18.53 1.73
N PRO A 496 1.09 19.08 1.11
CA PRO A 496 1.43 18.77 -0.29
C PRO A 496 1.75 17.29 -0.54
N HIS A 497 2.24 16.59 0.49
CA HIS A 497 2.52 15.16 0.44
C HIS A 497 1.24 14.33 0.23
N SER A 498 0.16 14.62 0.95
CA SER A 498 -1.12 13.90 0.85
C SER A 498 -1.77 14.01 -0.54
N PHE A 499 -1.41 15.04 -1.30
CA PHE A 499 -1.85 15.27 -2.68
C PHE A 499 -0.80 14.90 -3.73
N GLN A 500 0.28 14.22 -3.33
CA GLN A 500 1.39 13.79 -4.20
C GLN A 500 2.10 14.94 -4.94
N LEU A 501 2.02 16.16 -4.42
CA LEU A 501 2.77 17.31 -4.94
C LEU A 501 4.25 17.24 -4.52
N ARG A 502 4.53 16.52 -3.43
CA ARG A 502 5.86 16.28 -2.86
C ARG A 502 6.00 14.81 -2.45
N SER A 503 7.21 14.27 -2.57
CA SER A 503 7.52 12.88 -2.20
C SER A 503 7.64 12.66 -0.69
N HIS A 504 7.78 13.72 0.10
CA HIS A 504 7.96 13.64 1.55
C HIS A 504 7.29 14.82 2.24
N HIS A 505 7.01 14.68 3.55
CA HIS A 505 6.57 15.78 4.38
C HIS A 505 7.59 16.95 4.37
N PRO A 506 7.12 18.21 4.31
CA PRO A 506 7.97 19.38 4.54
C PRO A 506 8.54 19.34 5.96
N ASP A 507 9.70 19.98 6.17
CA ASP A 507 10.24 20.16 7.51
C ASP A 507 9.34 21.10 8.35
N THR A 508 9.67 21.26 9.64
CA THR A 508 8.83 22.02 10.58
C THR A 508 8.66 23.49 10.18
N GLU A 509 9.72 24.09 9.61
CA GLU A 509 9.75 25.50 9.21
C GLU A 509 8.95 25.75 7.92
N ILE A 510 9.14 24.91 6.89
CA ILE A 510 8.34 24.98 5.66
C ILE A 510 6.89 24.62 5.97
N SER A 511 6.63 23.62 6.84
CA SER A 511 5.26 23.27 7.26
C SER A 511 4.56 24.45 7.94
N ARG A 512 5.27 25.24 8.76
CA ARG A 512 4.73 26.46 9.35
C ARG A 512 4.42 27.51 8.30
N THR A 513 5.32 27.74 7.35
CA THR A 513 5.11 28.66 6.22
C THR A 513 3.91 28.26 5.36
N LEU A 514 3.80 26.99 4.98
CA LEU A 514 2.67 26.44 4.23
C LEU A 514 1.35 26.54 5.02
N THR A 515 1.39 26.39 6.34
CA THR A 515 0.22 26.59 7.21
C THR A 515 -0.28 28.03 7.15
N LEU A 516 0.63 29.02 7.22
CA LEU A 516 0.25 30.43 7.11
C LEU A 516 -0.32 30.74 5.73
N ILE A 517 0.34 30.28 4.65
CA ILE A 517 -0.14 30.45 3.27
C ILE A 517 -1.53 29.82 3.11
N SER A 518 -1.72 28.57 3.56
CA SER A 518 -3.01 27.86 3.50
C SER A 518 -4.12 28.64 4.21
N LYS A 519 -3.88 29.10 5.44
CA LYS A 519 -4.85 29.90 6.21
C LYS A 519 -5.23 31.19 5.47
N THR A 520 -4.25 31.88 4.89
CA THR A 520 -4.49 33.10 4.12
C THR A 520 -5.30 32.80 2.86
N ILE A 521 -4.91 31.80 2.05
CA ILE A 521 -5.64 31.42 0.83
C ILE A 521 -7.08 31.00 1.13
N GLN A 522 -7.31 30.23 2.20
CA GLN A 522 -8.64 29.87 2.67
C GLN A 522 -9.49 31.11 3.00
N THR A 523 -8.89 32.11 3.66
CA THR A 523 -9.56 33.37 4.01
C THR A 523 -9.86 34.20 2.76
N LEU A 524 -8.89 34.37 1.86
CA LEU A 524 -9.06 35.11 0.59
C LEU A 524 -10.19 34.51 -0.27
N GLY A 525 -10.24 33.18 -0.40
CA GLY A 525 -11.30 32.48 -1.13
C GLY A 525 -12.68 32.63 -0.49
N SER A 526 -12.72 32.86 0.82
CA SER A 526 -13.97 33.02 1.58
C SER A 526 -14.50 34.46 1.60
N TRP A 527 -13.67 35.49 1.35
CA TRP A 527 -14.10 36.90 1.37
C TRP A 527 -15.25 37.23 0.41
N GLY A 528 -15.29 36.61 -0.78
CA GLY A 528 -16.38 36.84 -1.74
C GLY A 528 -17.71 36.17 -1.37
N SER A 529 -17.67 35.14 -0.51
CA SER A 529 -18.80 34.30 -0.11
C SER A 529 -19.34 34.66 1.27
N LEU A 530 -18.51 35.24 2.13
CA LEU A 530 -18.85 35.67 3.47
C LEU A 530 -18.69 37.18 3.50
N SER A 531 -19.80 37.90 3.39
CA SER A 531 -19.87 39.35 3.63
C SER A 531 -19.59 39.70 5.13
N LYS A 532 -18.52 39.15 5.72
CA LYS A 532 -18.07 39.50 7.06
C LYS A 532 -16.93 40.50 6.95
N LYS A 533 -17.20 41.74 7.40
CA LYS A 533 -16.20 42.78 7.60
C LYS A 533 -15.00 42.22 8.39
N MET A 534 -13.82 42.78 8.15
CA MET A 534 -12.54 42.47 8.79
C MET A 534 -12.53 42.45 10.34
N SER A 535 -13.64 42.76 11.01
CA SER A 535 -13.81 42.90 12.46
C SER A 535 -14.03 41.59 13.25
N SER A 536 -13.91 40.40 12.64
CA SER A 536 -14.16 39.12 13.35
C SER A 536 -12.98 38.14 13.38
N PHE A 537 -11.74 38.58 13.16
CA PHE A 537 -10.57 37.69 13.22
C PHE A 537 -10.21 37.34 14.66
N LYS A 538 -10.05 36.04 14.95
CA LYS A 538 -9.62 35.51 16.26
C LYS A 538 -8.11 35.67 16.52
N GLU A 539 -7.32 35.81 15.45
CA GLU A 539 -5.85 35.89 15.50
C GLU A 539 -5.41 37.33 15.15
N THR A 540 -5.22 38.17 16.17
CA THR A 540 -4.96 39.62 16.01
C THR A 540 -3.72 39.93 15.17
N TYR A 541 -2.68 39.09 15.24
CA TYR A 541 -1.42 39.29 14.49
C TYR A 541 -1.60 39.17 12.96
N MET A 542 -2.62 38.44 12.49
CA MET A 542 -2.91 38.29 11.06
C MET A 542 -3.65 39.52 10.48
N TYR A 543 -4.25 40.36 11.34
CA TYR A 543 -5.12 41.45 10.91
C TYR A 543 -4.37 42.48 10.05
N ASP A 544 -3.20 42.92 10.49
CA ASP A 544 -2.38 43.89 9.75
C ASP A 544 -1.73 43.28 8.50
N PHE A 545 -1.65 41.96 8.42
CA PHE A 545 -1.27 41.25 7.20
C PHE A 545 -2.40 41.23 6.18
N PHE A 546 -3.64 40.93 6.58
CA PHE A 546 -4.78 40.95 5.66
C PHE A 546 -5.06 42.34 5.07
N LYS A 547 -4.79 43.42 5.83
CA LYS A 547 -4.85 44.81 5.32
C LYS A 547 -3.94 45.08 4.11
N SER A 548 -2.84 44.33 3.95
CA SER A 548 -1.93 44.54 2.82
C SER A 548 -2.48 43.99 1.49
N PHE A 549 -3.58 43.23 1.53
CA PHE A 549 -4.28 42.75 0.35
C PHE A 549 -5.42 43.70 0.00
N GLN A 550 -5.52 44.09 -1.28
CA GLN A 550 -6.64 44.87 -1.80
C GLN A 550 -7.90 44.00 -1.83
N GLU A 551 -8.74 44.09 -0.79
CA GLU A 551 -9.91 43.23 -0.54
C GLU A 551 -10.82 43.14 -1.78
N ASP A 552 -11.26 44.28 -2.32
CA ASP A 552 -12.18 44.33 -3.48
C ASP A 552 -11.63 43.62 -4.72
N LYS A 553 -10.35 43.84 -5.03
CA LYS A 553 -9.68 43.23 -6.19
C LYS A 553 -9.51 41.72 -6.01
N CYS A 554 -9.28 41.26 -4.80
CA CYS A 554 -9.19 39.83 -4.51
C CYS A 554 -10.56 39.17 -4.64
N ILE A 555 -11.61 39.81 -4.11
CA ILE A 555 -13.00 39.34 -4.23
C ILE A 555 -13.42 39.20 -5.69
N GLU A 556 -13.13 40.21 -6.52
CA GLU A 556 -13.46 40.19 -7.95
C GLU A 556 -12.78 39.02 -8.68
N LYS A 557 -11.47 38.81 -8.44
CA LYS A 557 -10.72 37.68 -9.01
C LYS A 557 -11.29 36.33 -8.59
N VAL A 558 -11.65 36.18 -7.31
CA VAL A 558 -12.25 34.93 -6.79
C VAL A 558 -13.62 34.70 -7.43
N LYS A 559 -14.49 35.72 -7.49
CA LYS A 559 -15.81 35.60 -8.13
C LYS A 559 -15.69 35.19 -9.60
N LYS A 560 -14.84 35.88 -10.36
CA LYS A 560 -14.57 35.55 -11.76
C LYS A 560 -14.11 34.10 -11.92
N PHE A 561 -13.16 33.65 -11.11
CA PHE A 561 -12.68 32.28 -11.13
C PHE A 561 -13.81 31.28 -10.81
N LEU A 562 -14.60 31.53 -9.76
CA LEU A 562 -15.73 30.68 -9.37
C LEU A 562 -16.82 30.63 -10.44
N ASP A 563 -17.08 31.74 -11.13
CA ASP A 563 -18.01 31.80 -12.26
C ASP A 563 -17.52 30.94 -13.43
N GLU A 564 -16.24 31.06 -13.79
CA GLU A 564 -15.65 30.31 -14.90
C GLU A 564 -15.74 28.79 -14.69
N ILE A 565 -15.43 28.29 -13.49
CA ILE A 565 -15.46 26.85 -13.17
C ILE A 565 -16.87 26.30 -12.87
N SER A 566 -17.90 27.16 -12.74
CA SER A 566 -19.28 26.74 -12.46
C SER A 566 -20.29 27.14 -13.56
N SER A 567 -19.80 27.59 -14.72
CA SER A 567 -20.62 28.07 -15.85
C SER A 567 -21.05 26.95 -16.82
N ASN A 568 -22.01 27.27 -17.71
CA ASN A 568 -22.65 26.36 -18.68
C ASN A 568 -21.82 26.06 -19.94
N ILE A 569 -20.61 26.61 -20.07
CA ILE A 569 -19.78 26.37 -21.25
C ILE A 569 -19.03 25.06 -21.03
N SER A 570 -19.59 23.97 -21.54
CA SER A 570 -18.84 22.73 -21.77
C SER A 570 -17.66 23.09 -22.67
N LYS A 571 -16.47 23.24 -22.10
CA LYS A 571 -15.25 23.13 -22.89
C LYS A 571 -15.22 21.68 -23.34
N GLU A 572 -15.64 21.43 -24.58
CA GLU A 572 -15.24 20.22 -25.28
C GLU A 572 -13.76 20.02 -25.02
N SER A 573 -13.37 18.80 -24.68
CA SER A 573 -12.00 18.41 -24.46
C SER A 573 -11.16 18.84 -25.67
N SER A 574 -10.54 20.02 -25.59
CA SER A 574 -9.60 20.48 -26.58
C SER A 574 -8.46 19.48 -26.55
N GLY A 575 -8.39 18.65 -27.59
CA GLY A 575 -7.45 17.53 -27.79
C GLY A 575 -6.00 17.98 -27.96
N LEU A 576 -5.52 18.84 -27.07
CA LEU A 576 -4.12 19.13 -26.82
C LEU A 576 -3.82 18.60 -25.42
N GLU A 577 -3.77 17.27 -25.29
CA GLU A 577 -3.29 16.62 -24.07
C GLU A 577 -1.81 16.95 -23.87
N ASP A 578 -1.45 17.94 -23.07
CA ASP A 578 -0.05 18.12 -22.67
C ASP A 578 0.54 16.80 -22.14
N ALA A 579 1.84 16.57 -22.35
CA ALA A 579 2.50 15.34 -21.92
C ALA A 579 2.51 15.23 -20.39
N VAL A 580 1.60 14.41 -19.83
CA VAL A 580 1.39 14.24 -18.39
C VAL A 580 2.37 13.19 -17.87
N VAL A 581 3.20 13.53 -16.88
CA VAL A 581 4.08 12.55 -16.22
C VAL A 581 3.25 11.64 -15.32
N LEU A 582 3.21 10.35 -15.64
CA LEU A 582 2.49 9.33 -14.88
C LEU A 582 3.38 8.78 -13.75
N LYS A 583 4.66 8.55 -14.04
CA LYS A 583 5.66 8.08 -13.07
C LYS A 583 7.07 8.44 -13.52
N GLU A 584 7.94 8.79 -12.57
CA GLU A 584 9.37 8.89 -12.80
C GLU A 584 10.16 8.36 -11.60
N GLY A 585 11.36 7.85 -11.84
CA GLY A 585 12.18 7.29 -10.78
C GLY A 585 13.50 6.72 -11.27
N GLU A 586 14.34 6.32 -10.32
CA GLU A 586 15.65 5.75 -10.61
C GLU A 586 15.56 4.23 -10.78
N VAL A 587 16.17 3.70 -11.85
CA VAL A 587 16.15 2.27 -12.18
C VAL A 587 17.52 1.78 -12.66
N GLN A 588 17.76 0.47 -12.63
CA GLN A 588 18.91 -0.11 -13.33
C GLN A 588 18.51 -0.66 -14.69
N LYS A 589 18.98 -0.01 -15.76
CA LYS A 589 18.70 -0.42 -17.15
C LYS A 589 19.83 -1.26 -17.71
N ARG A 590 19.51 -2.38 -18.37
CA ARG A 590 20.51 -3.20 -19.07
C ARG A 590 21.01 -2.50 -20.33
N GLY A 591 22.34 -2.42 -20.51
CA GLY A 591 22.92 -1.89 -21.75
C GLY A 591 22.51 -2.71 -22.98
N GLN A 592 21.96 -2.07 -24.01
CA GLN A 592 21.51 -2.73 -25.24
C GLN A 592 22.67 -3.00 -26.24
N GLY A 593 23.87 -2.46 -25.99
CA GLY A 593 25.10 -2.71 -26.75
C GLY A 593 25.07 -2.12 -28.18
N ARG A 594 25.95 -1.15 -28.47
CA ARG A 594 26.15 -0.63 -29.83
C ARG A 594 27.11 -1.50 -30.68
N LYS A 595 27.80 -2.48 -30.08
CA LYS A 595 28.78 -3.38 -30.72
C LYS A 595 28.56 -4.83 -30.27
N HIS A 596 28.75 -5.80 -31.18
CA HIS A 596 28.52 -7.24 -30.96
C HIS A 596 29.39 -7.84 -29.82
N LEU A 597 30.54 -7.23 -29.48
CA LEU A 597 31.48 -7.70 -28.44
C LEU A 597 31.50 -6.89 -27.13
N GLY A 598 30.61 -5.90 -26.93
CA GLY A 598 30.61 -5.10 -25.70
C GLY A 598 29.96 -5.82 -24.50
N LYS A 599 30.60 -5.80 -23.32
CA LYS A 599 29.99 -6.28 -22.06
C LYS A 599 28.68 -5.51 -21.78
N LYS A 600 27.54 -6.20 -21.79
CA LYS A 600 26.21 -5.63 -21.52
C LYS A 600 25.99 -5.49 -20.01
N ASN A 601 26.47 -4.39 -19.45
CA ASN A 601 26.32 -4.09 -18.02
C ASN A 601 25.00 -3.34 -17.72
N PHE A 602 24.50 -3.49 -16.50
CA PHE A 602 23.42 -2.67 -15.96
C PHE A 602 23.95 -1.28 -15.58
N LYS A 603 23.17 -0.24 -15.87
CA LYS A 603 23.52 1.15 -15.55
C LYS A 603 22.33 1.85 -14.90
N LYS A 604 22.62 2.62 -13.85
CA LYS A 604 21.65 3.51 -13.18
C LYS A 604 21.11 4.55 -14.16
N ARG A 605 19.80 4.71 -14.26
CA ARG A 605 19.11 5.64 -15.17
C ARG A 605 17.89 6.25 -14.48
N TRP A 606 17.49 7.43 -14.91
CA TRP A 606 16.21 8.03 -14.54
C TRP A 606 15.18 7.64 -15.60
N LEU A 607 14.18 6.85 -15.24
CA LEU A 607 13.08 6.44 -16.12
C LEU A 607 11.90 7.39 -15.92
N ARG A 608 11.25 7.80 -17.00
CA ARG A 608 10.10 8.70 -16.99
C ARG A 608 9.04 8.15 -17.94
N VAL A 609 7.81 8.03 -17.45
CA VAL A 609 6.64 7.62 -18.22
C VAL A 609 5.64 8.76 -18.24
N THR A 610 5.14 9.07 -19.42
CA THR A 610 4.03 9.99 -19.63
C THR A 610 2.86 9.29 -20.32
N ASN A 611 1.73 9.97 -20.50
CA ASN A 611 0.64 9.48 -21.36
C ASN A 611 1.03 9.34 -22.85
N ARG A 612 2.20 9.87 -23.28
CA ARG A 612 2.65 9.85 -24.68
C ARG A 612 3.91 9.04 -24.92
N GLU A 613 4.87 9.11 -24.00
CA GLU A 613 6.19 8.52 -24.16
C GLU A 613 6.75 7.91 -22.88
N LEU A 614 7.53 6.85 -23.05
CA LEU A 614 8.49 6.31 -22.09
C LEU A 614 9.89 6.76 -22.47
N SER A 615 10.59 7.46 -21.58
CA SER A 615 11.95 7.94 -21.80
C SER A 615 12.88 7.58 -20.65
N TYR A 616 14.18 7.47 -20.97
CA TYR A 616 15.21 7.31 -19.93
C TYR A 616 16.38 8.26 -20.11
N HIS A 617 16.87 8.76 -18.98
CA HIS A 617 17.86 9.84 -18.89
C HIS A 617 19.07 9.37 -18.08
N LYS A 618 20.19 10.10 -18.20
CA LYS A 618 21.40 9.81 -17.39
C LYS A 618 21.12 10.07 -15.90
N HIS A 619 20.49 11.20 -15.59
CA HIS A 619 20.05 11.65 -14.27
C HIS A 619 18.78 12.50 -14.42
N LYS A 620 18.10 12.80 -13.31
CA LYS A 620 16.95 13.71 -13.27
C LYS A 620 17.31 15.06 -13.91
N GLY A 621 16.42 15.61 -14.75
CA GLY A 621 16.60 16.91 -15.40
C GLY A 621 17.62 16.95 -16.55
N LYS A 622 18.16 15.81 -17.00
CA LYS A 622 19.02 15.73 -18.19
C LYS A 622 18.22 15.34 -19.43
N GLU A 623 18.80 15.54 -20.61
CA GLU A 623 18.18 15.13 -21.88
C GLU A 623 17.93 13.61 -21.94
N ALA A 624 16.89 13.23 -22.70
CA ALA A 624 16.51 11.84 -22.90
C ALA A 624 17.58 11.14 -23.76
N LEU A 625 18.04 9.98 -23.29
CA LEU A 625 18.95 9.13 -24.05
C LEU A 625 18.21 8.28 -25.09
N CYS A 626 16.92 8.06 -24.87
CA CYS A 626 16.00 7.31 -25.72
C CYS A 626 14.58 7.67 -25.30
N ILE A 627 13.71 7.76 -26.30
CA ILE A 627 12.29 8.03 -26.17
C ILE A 627 11.58 6.92 -26.95
N ILE A 628 10.62 6.27 -26.29
CA ILE A 628 9.76 5.24 -26.86
C ILE A 628 8.35 5.79 -26.78
N ASP A 629 7.73 6.06 -27.92
CA ASP A 629 6.31 6.42 -27.97
C ASP A 629 5.50 5.28 -27.35
N VAL A 630 4.58 5.58 -26.43
CA VAL A 630 3.84 4.55 -25.71
C VAL A 630 3.01 3.70 -26.67
N LYS A 631 2.56 4.25 -27.81
CA LYS A 631 1.85 3.48 -28.85
C LYS A 631 2.68 2.35 -29.46
N ASN A 632 4.01 2.42 -29.34
CA ASN A 632 4.95 1.43 -29.87
C ASN A 632 5.30 0.34 -28.85
N ILE A 633 4.81 0.44 -27.61
CA ILE A 633 5.00 -0.59 -26.59
C ILE A 633 4.08 -1.76 -26.91
N GLN A 634 4.65 -2.94 -27.09
CA GLN A 634 3.94 -4.15 -27.50
C GLN A 634 3.55 -5.04 -26.32
N ALA A 635 4.27 -4.97 -25.20
CA ALA A 635 3.93 -5.66 -23.95
C ALA A 635 4.87 -5.20 -22.83
N VAL A 636 4.42 -5.32 -21.58
CA VAL A 636 5.18 -4.93 -20.39
C VAL A 636 5.00 -6.03 -19.35
N GLU A 637 6.08 -6.74 -19.03
CA GLU A 637 5.95 -8.01 -18.29
C GLU A 637 7.07 -8.21 -17.27
N LYS A 638 6.75 -8.91 -16.19
CA LYS A 638 7.73 -9.35 -15.19
C LYS A 638 8.64 -10.42 -15.76
N LEU A 639 9.92 -10.40 -15.37
CA LEU A 639 10.88 -11.44 -15.72
C LEU A 639 11.10 -12.42 -14.56
N ASP A 640 11.40 -13.67 -14.90
CA ASP A 640 11.84 -14.69 -13.94
C ASP A 640 13.19 -14.25 -13.32
N GLU A 641 13.37 -14.44 -12.00
CA GLU A 641 14.60 -14.00 -11.31
C GLU A 641 15.86 -14.65 -11.88
N SER A 642 15.73 -15.90 -12.37
CA SER A 642 16.79 -16.67 -13.03
C SER A 642 17.23 -16.08 -14.37
N ALA A 643 16.43 -15.20 -14.99
CA ALA A 643 16.74 -14.59 -16.27
C ALA A 643 18.04 -13.78 -16.22
N PHE A 644 18.30 -13.08 -15.12
CA PHE A 644 19.51 -12.30 -14.93
C PHE A 644 20.19 -12.54 -13.58
N ASN A 645 19.70 -13.50 -12.80
CA ASN A 645 20.02 -13.66 -11.38
C ASN A 645 19.85 -12.33 -10.63
N ARG A 646 18.73 -11.66 -10.89
CA ARG A 646 18.37 -10.34 -10.34
C ARG A 646 16.87 -10.31 -10.04
N LYS A 647 16.52 -9.83 -8.85
CA LYS A 647 15.13 -9.59 -8.43
C LYS A 647 14.57 -8.31 -9.07
N ASN A 648 13.24 -8.17 -9.06
CA ASN A 648 12.52 -6.95 -9.46
C ASN A 648 12.78 -6.51 -10.90
N MET A 649 13.00 -7.50 -11.77
CA MET A 649 13.23 -7.31 -13.20
C MET A 649 11.89 -7.30 -13.93
N PHE A 650 11.72 -6.32 -14.82
CA PHE A 650 10.66 -6.29 -15.81
C PHE A 650 11.23 -5.95 -17.19
N GLN A 651 10.43 -6.22 -18.22
CA GLN A 651 10.76 -5.90 -19.60
C GLN A 651 9.67 -5.05 -20.25
N VAL A 652 10.09 -4.10 -21.07
CA VAL A 652 9.23 -3.37 -22.00
C VAL A 652 9.57 -3.85 -23.40
N LEU A 653 8.62 -4.58 -24.00
CA LEU A 653 8.71 -5.08 -25.38
C LEU A 653 8.25 -3.98 -26.34
N HIS A 654 9.05 -3.72 -27.36
CA HIS A 654 8.76 -2.76 -28.42
C HIS A 654 9.45 -3.22 -29.71
N SER A 655 9.13 -2.57 -30.83
CA SER A 655 9.52 -2.96 -32.19
C SER A 655 11.02 -3.19 -32.47
N GLU A 656 11.93 -2.64 -31.66
CA GLU A 656 13.37 -2.82 -31.89
C GLU A 656 13.97 -3.95 -31.03
N LYS A 657 14.12 -3.71 -29.72
CA LYS A 657 14.77 -4.63 -28.78
C LYS A 657 14.14 -4.48 -27.40
N PRO A 658 13.88 -5.59 -26.69
CA PRO A 658 13.39 -5.54 -25.32
C PRO A 658 14.24 -4.62 -24.44
N LEU A 659 13.56 -3.74 -23.71
CA LEU A 659 14.16 -2.91 -22.68
C LEU A 659 14.07 -3.66 -21.35
N TYR A 660 15.21 -4.12 -20.84
CA TYR A 660 15.28 -4.79 -19.54
C TYR A 660 15.62 -3.79 -18.43
N VAL A 661 14.76 -3.74 -17.41
CA VAL A 661 14.81 -2.78 -16.31
C VAL A 661 14.71 -3.51 -14.98
N GLN A 662 15.52 -3.08 -14.02
CA GLN A 662 15.41 -3.48 -12.61
C GLN A 662 14.89 -2.30 -11.80
N ALA A 663 13.78 -2.47 -11.11
CA ALA A 663 13.30 -1.51 -10.11
C ALA A 663 14.09 -1.63 -8.79
N GLY A 664 13.95 -0.66 -7.88
CA GLY A 664 14.63 -0.67 -6.58
C GLY A 664 14.18 -1.83 -5.70
N ASN A 665 12.88 -2.11 -5.67
CA ASN A 665 12.25 -3.16 -4.88
C ASN A 665 11.00 -3.72 -5.60
N CYS A 666 10.34 -4.70 -4.99
CA CYS A 666 9.17 -5.35 -5.55
C CYS A 666 7.96 -4.41 -5.69
N VAL A 667 7.78 -3.48 -4.74
CA VAL A 667 6.70 -2.48 -4.77
C VAL A 667 6.88 -1.55 -5.98
N GLU A 668 8.07 -0.96 -6.13
CA GLU A 668 8.38 -0.11 -7.29
C GLU A 668 8.23 -0.86 -8.60
N ALA A 669 8.64 -2.14 -8.66
CA ALA A 669 8.45 -2.97 -9.85
C ALA A 669 6.96 -3.11 -10.21
N SER A 670 6.09 -3.35 -9.22
CA SER A 670 4.64 -3.40 -9.42
C SER A 670 4.11 -2.06 -9.92
N GLU A 671 4.48 -0.97 -9.27
CA GLU A 671 4.07 0.38 -9.67
C GLU A 671 4.49 0.72 -11.12
N TRP A 672 5.67 0.26 -11.56
CA TRP A 672 6.08 0.43 -12.96
C TRP A 672 5.22 -0.38 -13.92
N LEU A 673 4.87 -1.62 -13.58
CA LEU A 673 4.00 -2.48 -14.38
C LEU A 673 2.56 -1.92 -14.45
N GLU A 674 2.03 -1.46 -13.32
CA GLU A 674 0.70 -0.82 -13.19
C GLU A 674 0.60 0.47 -13.98
N VAL A 675 1.69 1.23 -14.12
CA VAL A 675 1.69 2.45 -14.94
C VAL A 675 1.89 2.14 -16.42
N LEU A 676 2.79 1.23 -16.78
CA LEU A 676 3.14 0.97 -18.19
C LEU A 676 2.17 0.00 -18.90
N GLY A 677 1.56 -0.93 -18.17
CA GLY A 677 0.63 -1.93 -18.69
C GLY A 677 -0.62 -1.29 -19.33
N PRO A 678 -1.38 -0.44 -18.60
CA PRO A 678 -2.58 0.20 -19.13
C PRO A 678 -2.29 1.11 -20.32
N VAL A 679 -1.22 1.91 -20.28
CA VAL A 679 -0.93 2.88 -21.35
C VAL A 679 -0.54 2.16 -22.66
N SER A 680 -0.02 0.93 -22.58
CA SER A 680 0.32 0.11 -23.76
C SER A 680 -0.78 -0.86 -24.21
N ARG A 681 -1.92 -0.91 -23.52
CA ARG A 681 -2.92 -1.95 -23.70
C ARG A 681 -3.63 -1.91 -25.05
N CYS A 682 -4.00 -0.72 -25.51
CA CYS A 682 -4.83 -0.53 -26.71
C CYS A 682 -3.98 -0.39 -27.99
N ASN A 683 -2.69 -0.74 -27.92
CA ASN A 683 -1.78 -0.61 -29.05
C ASN A 683 -2.04 -1.72 -30.09
N GLU A 684 -2.16 -1.34 -31.36
CA GLU A 684 -2.49 -2.24 -32.48
C GLU A 684 -1.50 -3.41 -32.66
N GLY A 685 -0.27 -3.29 -32.12
CA GLY A 685 0.80 -4.30 -32.21
C GLY A 685 1.06 -5.11 -30.93
N ARG A 686 0.08 -5.21 -30.02
CA ARG A 686 0.26 -5.89 -28.73
C ARG A 686 0.54 -7.39 -28.90
N LEU A 687 1.56 -7.90 -28.20
CA LEU A 687 1.90 -9.32 -28.18
C LEU A 687 0.91 -10.09 -27.31
N SER A 688 0.50 -11.28 -27.75
CA SER A 688 -0.32 -12.21 -26.95
C SER A 688 0.51 -13.08 -26.01
N ALA A 689 1.80 -13.26 -26.30
CA ALA A 689 2.70 -14.05 -25.51
C ALA A 689 4.11 -13.43 -25.46
N PHE A 690 4.81 -13.65 -24.35
CA PHE A 690 6.16 -13.16 -24.09
C PHE A 690 7.10 -14.27 -23.58
N HIS A 691 8.40 -13.97 -23.57
CA HIS A 691 9.41 -14.82 -22.92
C HIS A 691 9.77 -14.27 -21.54
N PRO A 692 9.59 -15.02 -20.45
CA PRO A 692 9.88 -14.55 -19.09
C PRO A 692 11.37 -14.59 -18.74
N SER A 693 12.21 -15.15 -19.61
CA SER A 693 13.65 -15.29 -19.38
C SER A 693 14.48 -14.71 -20.52
N ASN A 694 15.80 -14.67 -20.37
CA ASN A 694 16.69 -14.07 -21.35
C ASN A 694 17.07 -15.05 -22.48
N TYR A 695 17.43 -14.51 -23.64
CA TYR A 695 18.09 -15.27 -24.70
C TYR A 695 19.61 -15.24 -24.50
N THR A 696 20.18 -16.38 -24.12
CA THR A 696 21.63 -16.53 -23.88
C THR A 696 22.12 -17.90 -24.33
N GLY A 697 23.33 -17.95 -24.88
CA GLY A 697 23.94 -19.21 -25.36
C GLY A 697 23.23 -19.80 -26.59
N GLY A 698 22.60 -18.96 -27.42
CA GLY A 698 21.89 -19.41 -28.62
C GLY A 698 20.49 -19.99 -28.36
N ALA A 699 19.96 -19.87 -27.14
CA ALA A 699 18.61 -20.30 -26.81
C ALA A 699 17.93 -19.42 -25.74
N TRP A 700 16.60 -19.41 -25.74
CA TRP A 700 15.79 -18.87 -24.65
C TRP A 700 15.89 -19.76 -23.43
N GLN A 701 16.19 -19.18 -22.26
CA GLN A 701 16.31 -19.98 -21.02
C GLN A 701 14.97 -20.50 -20.49
N CYS A 702 13.85 -19.88 -20.90
CA CYS A 702 12.50 -20.29 -20.49
C CYS A 702 11.98 -21.51 -21.25
N CYS A 703 12.08 -21.52 -22.58
CA CYS A 703 11.49 -22.57 -23.43
C CYS A 703 12.52 -23.37 -24.24
N ARG A 704 13.82 -23.08 -24.06
CA ARG A 704 14.94 -23.69 -24.82
C ARG A 704 14.88 -23.48 -26.33
N SER A 705 14.00 -22.63 -26.83
CA SER A 705 13.92 -22.29 -28.25
C SER A 705 15.22 -21.63 -28.71
N GLN A 706 15.77 -22.14 -29.81
CA GLN A 706 17.05 -21.66 -30.36
C GLN A 706 16.89 -20.39 -31.20
N SER A 707 15.67 -20.05 -31.62
CA SER A 707 15.41 -18.84 -32.39
C SER A 707 15.21 -17.63 -31.48
N SER A 708 15.99 -16.57 -31.68
CA SER A 708 15.83 -15.31 -30.95
C SER A 708 14.49 -14.61 -31.23
N ASN A 709 13.83 -14.95 -32.33
CA ASN A 709 12.57 -14.36 -32.77
C ASN A 709 11.39 -15.31 -32.56
N ALA A 710 11.56 -16.38 -31.78
CA ALA A 710 10.47 -17.30 -31.47
C ALA A 710 9.32 -16.58 -30.75
N PRO A 711 8.06 -16.95 -31.01
CA PRO A 711 6.91 -16.42 -30.27
C PRO A 711 7.06 -16.71 -28.78
N GLY A 712 6.49 -15.83 -27.95
CA GLY A 712 6.56 -15.95 -26.49
C GLY A 712 6.02 -17.29 -25.98
N CYS A 713 6.56 -17.78 -24.86
CA CYS A 713 6.16 -19.05 -24.26
C CYS A 713 5.21 -18.91 -23.06
N LYS A 714 4.91 -17.69 -22.63
CA LYS A 714 3.89 -17.39 -21.60
C LYS A 714 2.90 -16.35 -22.13
N PRO A 715 1.60 -16.43 -21.80
CA PRO A 715 0.63 -15.41 -22.19
C PRO A 715 0.96 -14.06 -21.54
N CYS A 716 0.71 -12.96 -22.25
CA CYS A 716 0.85 -11.61 -21.70
C CYS A 716 -0.24 -11.29 -20.67
N THR A 717 0.07 -10.43 -19.70
CA THR A 717 -0.86 -10.05 -18.62
C THR A 717 -2.03 -9.22 -19.18
N THR A 718 -3.25 -9.74 -19.04
CA THR A 718 -4.49 -9.05 -19.41
C THR A 718 -4.93 -8.12 -18.27
N THR A 719 -4.54 -6.85 -18.29
CA THR A 719 -5.09 -5.84 -17.36
C THR A 719 -6.56 -5.53 -17.71
N VAL A 720 -7.36 -4.89 -16.84
CA VAL A 720 -8.77 -4.44 -17.08
C VAL A 720 -8.80 -3.00 -17.65
N LEU A 721 -9.91 -2.63 -18.33
CA LEU A 721 -10.00 -1.70 -19.48
C LEU A 721 -9.20 -0.39 -19.32
N ALA A 722 -8.26 -0.14 -20.26
CA ALA A 722 -7.53 1.11 -20.33
C ALA A 722 -8.28 2.11 -21.22
N ASN A 723 -9.22 2.84 -20.63
CA ASN A 723 -9.36 4.24 -21.00
C ASN A 723 -8.41 5.02 -20.08
N LEU A 724 -7.74 6.06 -20.57
CA LEU A 724 -6.97 7.01 -19.74
C LEU A 724 -7.84 7.77 -18.70
N GLN A 725 -9.09 7.34 -18.51
CA GLN A 725 -9.98 7.63 -17.40
C GLN A 725 -9.69 6.64 -16.26
N LEU A 726 -9.14 7.15 -15.14
CA LEU A 726 -9.13 6.53 -13.82
C LEU A 726 -9.12 4.99 -13.80
N ASP A 727 -7.93 4.38 -13.76
CA ASP A 727 -7.76 2.93 -13.60
C ASP A 727 -8.34 2.47 -12.24
N ILE A 728 -9.59 2.01 -12.27
CA ILE A 728 -10.38 1.61 -11.11
C ILE A 728 -10.75 0.13 -11.30
N ASP A 729 -10.24 -0.73 -10.42
CA ASP A 729 -10.62 -2.13 -10.35
C ASP A 729 -12.01 -2.27 -9.70
N CYS A 730 -13.06 -2.29 -10.54
CA CYS A 730 -14.44 -2.34 -10.07
C CYS A 730 -14.74 -3.56 -9.18
N ASP A 731 -14.16 -4.71 -9.49
CA ASP A 731 -14.37 -5.93 -8.70
C ASP A 731 -13.77 -5.76 -7.31
N ARG A 732 -12.55 -5.21 -7.22
CA ARG A 732 -11.91 -4.91 -5.93
C ARG A 732 -12.68 -3.86 -5.12
N GLU A 733 -13.14 -2.79 -5.75
CA GLU A 733 -13.93 -1.77 -5.05
C GLU A 733 -15.27 -2.35 -4.57
N THR A 734 -15.86 -3.28 -5.33
CA THR A 734 -17.10 -3.95 -4.94
C THR A 734 -16.88 -4.97 -3.83
N GLU A 735 -15.77 -5.71 -3.84
CA GLU A 735 -15.34 -6.59 -2.74
C GLU A 735 -15.15 -5.80 -1.44
N ARG A 736 -14.54 -4.61 -1.52
CA ARG A 736 -14.40 -3.73 -0.35
C ARG A 736 -15.75 -3.27 0.18
N ILE A 737 -16.68 -2.91 -0.71
CA ILE A 737 -18.04 -2.54 -0.30
C ILE A 737 -18.74 -3.73 0.36
N PHE A 738 -18.62 -4.93 -0.20
CA PHE A 738 -19.12 -6.16 0.39
C PHE A 738 -18.53 -6.40 1.79
N SER A 739 -17.20 -6.37 1.93
CA SER A 739 -16.51 -6.51 3.22
C SER A 739 -16.97 -5.49 4.27
N LEU A 740 -17.22 -4.24 3.86
CA LEU A 740 -17.72 -3.19 4.75
C LEU A 740 -19.17 -3.42 5.16
N LEU A 741 -20.03 -3.87 4.23
CA LEU A 741 -21.40 -4.26 4.52
C LEU A 741 -21.43 -5.43 5.52
N SER A 742 -20.66 -6.49 5.25
CA SER A 742 -20.57 -7.67 6.12
C SER A 742 -20.03 -7.33 7.51
N SER A 743 -19.02 -6.45 7.60
CA SER A 743 -18.47 -5.99 8.89
C SER A 743 -19.45 -5.13 9.69
N ASN A 744 -20.48 -4.56 9.05
CA ASN A 744 -21.49 -3.71 9.67
C ASN A 744 -22.90 -4.32 9.60
N ASP A 745 -23.03 -5.64 9.42
CA ASP A 745 -24.32 -6.33 9.28
C ASP A 745 -25.27 -6.06 10.46
N THR A 746 -24.74 -5.95 11.68
CA THR A 746 -25.53 -5.58 12.87
C THR A 746 -26.18 -4.19 12.75
N LYS A 747 -25.48 -3.22 12.16
CA LYS A 747 -26.05 -1.87 11.90
C LYS A 747 -27.10 -1.92 10.79
N LEU A 748 -26.89 -2.78 9.79
CA LEU A 748 -27.85 -3.00 8.71
C LEU A 748 -29.16 -3.59 9.25
N GLN A 749 -29.06 -4.60 10.13
CA GLN A 749 -30.21 -5.19 10.83
C GLN A 749 -30.94 -4.15 11.70
N ASN A 750 -30.21 -3.36 12.48
CA ASN A 750 -30.83 -2.31 13.30
C ASN A 750 -31.60 -1.28 12.46
N MET A 751 -31.10 -0.95 11.25
CA MET A 751 -31.79 -0.05 10.32
C MET A 751 -33.04 -0.72 9.70
N GLU A 752 -32.99 -2.02 9.43
CA GLU A 752 -34.13 -2.82 8.96
C GLU A 752 -35.24 -2.87 10.01
N ASP A 753 -34.89 -3.15 11.26
CA ASP A 753 -35.82 -3.18 12.40
C ASP A 753 -36.45 -1.81 12.65
N ALA A 754 -35.66 -0.74 12.52
CA ALA A 754 -36.15 0.64 12.59
C ALA A 754 -37.20 0.92 11.49
N CYS A 755 -36.92 0.52 10.24
CA CYS A 755 -37.86 0.69 9.14
C CYS A 755 -39.16 -0.09 9.36
N ALA A 756 -39.06 -1.33 9.85
CA ALA A 756 -40.21 -2.17 10.16
C ALA A 756 -41.08 -1.57 11.29
N SER A 757 -40.45 -1.09 12.36
CA SER A 757 -41.12 -0.43 13.48
C SER A 757 -41.85 0.85 13.03
N MET A 758 -41.16 1.72 12.27
CA MET A 758 -41.73 2.96 11.72
C MET A 758 -42.90 2.72 10.75
N ALA A 759 -42.92 1.59 10.04
CA ALA A 759 -43.99 1.25 9.10
C ALA A 759 -45.26 0.73 9.80
N VAL A 760 -45.15 0.19 11.03
CA VAL A 760 -46.24 -0.50 11.75
C VAL A 760 -46.79 0.32 12.93
N TYR A 761 -45.95 1.10 13.62
CA TYR A 761 -46.34 1.83 14.85
C TYR A 761 -46.62 3.33 14.60
N GLN A 762 -47.85 3.79 14.87
CA GLN A 762 -48.28 5.21 14.77
C GLN A 762 -48.44 5.91 16.15
N GLY A 763 -47.96 5.30 17.25
CA GLY A 763 -48.11 5.81 18.62
C GLY A 763 -47.03 6.82 19.06
N PRO A 764 -47.11 7.38 20.30
CA PRO A 764 -46.16 8.39 20.78
C PRO A 764 -44.74 7.81 20.86
N GLN A 765 -43.80 8.46 20.17
CA GLN A 765 -42.42 8.03 19.92
C GLN A 765 -41.57 8.00 21.21
N ARG A 766 -41.64 6.92 22.00
CA ARG A 766 -40.78 6.71 23.19
C ARG A 766 -39.40 6.10 22.88
N GLU A 767 -39.16 5.61 21.66
CA GLU A 767 -37.90 4.97 21.23
C GLU A 767 -37.09 5.83 20.25
N GLN A 768 -37.28 7.15 20.24
CA GLN A 768 -36.71 8.02 19.20
C GLN A 768 -35.19 8.21 19.31
N GLU A 769 -34.59 7.95 20.47
CA GLU A 769 -33.15 8.17 20.70
C GLU A 769 -32.25 7.16 19.94
N ASP A 770 -32.65 5.89 19.82
CA ASP A 770 -31.85 4.88 19.12
C ASP A 770 -31.97 4.95 17.58
N TYR A 771 -33.14 5.36 17.07
CA TYR A 771 -33.39 5.50 15.62
C TYR A 771 -32.92 6.83 15.02
N SER A 772 -32.60 7.83 15.85
CA SER A 772 -32.06 9.14 15.42
C SER A 772 -30.72 9.05 14.68
N LYS A 773 -30.07 7.87 14.70
CA LYS A 773 -28.76 7.61 14.10
C LYS A 773 -28.83 7.43 12.57
N PHE A 774 -30.00 7.12 11.99
CA PHE A 774 -30.18 6.83 10.56
C PHE A 774 -31.00 7.90 9.84
N THR A 775 -30.69 8.16 8.58
CA THR A 775 -31.48 9.07 7.73
C THR A 775 -32.55 8.27 6.99
N ILE A 776 -33.76 8.15 7.56
CA ILE A 776 -34.87 7.39 6.95
C ILE A 776 -36.00 8.36 6.59
N GLN A 777 -36.14 8.69 5.29
CA GLN A 777 -37.25 9.54 4.82
C GLN A 777 -38.50 8.72 4.45
N GLU A 778 -38.33 7.53 3.87
CA GLU A 778 -39.44 6.66 3.46
C GLU A 778 -39.15 5.21 3.94
N PRO A 779 -39.72 4.78 5.09
CA PRO A 779 -39.40 3.49 5.70
C PRO A 779 -39.65 2.30 4.77
N LYS A 780 -40.69 2.34 3.93
CA LYS A 780 -41.05 1.22 3.04
C LYS A 780 -40.03 1.01 1.92
N GLU A 781 -39.61 2.08 1.27
CA GLU A 781 -38.60 2.04 0.20
C GLU A 781 -37.23 1.65 0.78
N THR A 782 -36.84 2.21 1.92
CA THR A 782 -35.59 1.85 2.61
C THR A 782 -35.57 0.37 2.98
N PHE A 783 -36.67 -0.17 3.52
CA PHE A 783 -36.80 -1.58 3.86
C PHE A 783 -36.63 -2.51 2.63
N GLN A 784 -37.20 -2.12 1.48
CA GLN A 784 -37.04 -2.89 0.24
C GLN A 784 -35.58 -2.95 -0.23
N THR A 785 -34.87 -1.81 -0.19
CA THR A 785 -33.45 -1.77 -0.55
C THR A 785 -32.59 -2.59 0.43
N LEU A 786 -32.87 -2.51 1.73
CA LEU A 786 -32.19 -3.32 2.75
C LEU A 786 -32.36 -4.81 2.48
N LYS A 787 -33.58 -5.27 2.17
CA LYS A 787 -33.84 -6.66 1.81
C LYS A 787 -33.09 -7.10 0.54
N GLN A 788 -33.01 -6.24 -0.48
CA GLN A 788 -32.22 -6.51 -1.68
C GLN A 788 -30.73 -6.61 -1.37
N LEU A 789 -30.19 -5.71 -0.54
CA LEU A 789 -28.80 -5.73 -0.10
C LEU A 789 -28.48 -7.05 0.62
N ARG A 790 -29.30 -7.46 1.59
CA ARG A 790 -29.09 -8.69 2.36
C ARG A 790 -29.11 -9.94 1.48
N ASN A 791 -30.09 -10.06 0.59
CA ASN A 791 -30.16 -11.19 -0.34
C ASN A 791 -28.88 -11.28 -1.22
N VAL A 792 -28.38 -10.14 -1.70
CA VAL A 792 -27.15 -10.09 -2.51
C VAL A 792 -25.92 -10.44 -1.67
N MET A 793 -25.85 -9.95 -0.43
CA MET A 793 -24.75 -10.25 0.49
C MET A 793 -24.71 -11.74 0.87
N GLU A 794 -25.86 -12.36 1.14
CA GLU A 794 -25.95 -13.79 1.46
C GLU A 794 -25.45 -14.67 0.32
N GLU A 795 -25.82 -14.37 -0.92
CA GLU A 795 -25.33 -15.12 -2.09
C GLU A 795 -23.83 -14.89 -2.31
N LEU A 796 -23.35 -13.65 -2.18
CA LEU A 796 -21.91 -13.34 -2.28
C LEU A 796 -21.09 -14.06 -1.19
N GLN A 797 -21.58 -14.09 0.06
CA GLN A 797 -20.92 -14.79 1.15
C GLN A 797 -20.82 -16.29 0.88
N LYS A 798 -21.90 -16.90 0.36
CA LYS A 798 -21.89 -18.31 -0.03
C LYS A 798 -20.86 -18.62 -1.11
N GLN A 799 -20.68 -17.72 -2.08
CA GLN A 799 -19.66 -17.86 -3.12
C GLN A 799 -18.23 -17.77 -2.55
N HIS A 800 -18.02 -16.91 -1.55
CA HIS A 800 -16.77 -16.81 -0.80
C HIS A 800 -16.47 -18.11 -0.03
N ASP A 801 -17.45 -18.63 0.71
CA ASP A 801 -17.28 -19.83 1.54
C ASP A 801 -16.86 -21.05 0.69
N VAL A 802 -17.53 -21.27 -0.44
CA VAL A 802 -17.24 -22.39 -1.37
C VAL A 802 -15.81 -22.32 -1.92
N ARG A 803 -15.30 -21.13 -2.20
CA ARG A 803 -13.98 -20.91 -2.83
C ARG A 803 -12.84 -20.83 -1.82
N SER A 804 -13.14 -20.50 -0.56
CA SER A 804 -12.17 -20.52 0.55
C SER A 804 -11.70 -21.95 0.85
N ASP A 805 -12.63 -22.90 0.95
CA ASP A 805 -12.35 -24.30 1.29
C ASP A 805 -11.43 -25.02 0.28
N THR A 806 -11.38 -24.55 -0.96
CA THR A 806 -10.55 -25.16 -2.02
C THR A 806 -9.08 -24.71 -1.98
N THR A 807 -8.74 -23.65 -1.24
CA THR A 807 -7.42 -22.99 -1.34
C THR A 807 -6.45 -23.26 -0.18
N ALA A 808 -6.92 -23.74 0.98
CA ALA A 808 -6.10 -23.83 2.19
C ALA A 808 -5.66 -25.27 2.55
N GLN A 809 -4.69 -25.84 1.83
CA GLN A 809 -4.06 -27.10 2.26
C GLN A 809 -2.93 -26.81 3.28
N TYR A 810 -3.14 -27.16 4.55
CA TYR A 810 -2.13 -27.00 5.61
C TYR A 810 -0.88 -27.85 5.33
N GLY A 811 0.32 -27.27 5.44
CA GLY A 811 1.60 -27.90 5.10
C GLY A 811 1.98 -27.85 3.62
N SER A 812 1.19 -27.15 2.80
CA SER A 812 1.52 -26.85 1.39
C SER A 812 2.60 -25.77 1.27
N LEU A 813 3.05 -25.53 0.03
CA LEU A 813 4.00 -24.48 -0.27
C LEU A 813 3.49 -23.09 0.15
N ASP A 814 2.20 -22.85 -0.01
CA ASP A 814 1.55 -21.57 0.27
C ASP A 814 1.15 -21.43 1.74
N ASN A 815 0.92 -22.55 2.43
CA ASN A 815 0.59 -22.61 3.87
C ASN A 815 1.56 -23.52 4.66
N PRO A 816 2.84 -23.13 4.81
CA PRO A 816 3.84 -23.94 5.50
C PRO A 816 3.63 -23.99 7.03
N ILE A 817 4.06 -25.07 7.66
CA ILE A 817 3.95 -25.30 9.10
C ILE A 817 5.01 -24.48 9.85
N VAL A 818 4.60 -23.78 10.90
CA VAL A 818 5.54 -23.17 11.87
C VAL A 818 6.00 -24.26 12.84
N GLY A 819 7.28 -24.63 12.80
CA GLY A 819 7.86 -25.56 13.77
C GLY A 819 7.84 -24.99 15.19
N LYS A 820 7.91 -25.84 16.22
CA LYS A 820 7.95 -25.36 17.61
C LYS A 820 9.22 -24.55 17.87
N THR A 821 9.06 -23.37 18.46
CA THR A 821 10.12 -22.66 19.18
C THR A 821 10.10 -23.11 20.64
N SER A 822 11.27 -23.42 21.20
CA SER A 822 11.48 -23.88 22.58
C SER A 822 10.90 -22.93 23.63
#